data_AF-A0A8X8YLQ4-F1
#
_entry.id   AF-A0A8X8YLQ4-F1
#
_cell.length_a   1.000
_cell.length_b   1.000
_cell.length_c   1.000
_cell.angle_alpha   90.00
_cell.angle_beta   90.00
_cell.angle_gamma   90.00
#
_symmetry.space_group_name_H-M   'P 1'
#
loop_
_entity.id
_entity.type
_entity.pdbx_description
1 polymer ?
#
loop_
_entity_poly.entity_id
_entity_poly.type
_entity_poly.pdbx_seq_one_letter_code
_entity_poly.pdbx_strand_id
1 'polypeptide(L)'
;MDREEEPESVDWRGRPSKPIRHGGMTAALFVLGLQGFEMMAVAAVGNNLITYVFNEMHFPLPKAANTVTNFVGTIFLLSLLGGFLSDSYLGSFWTMLVFGFVELSGFILLSVQAHVPGLRPEPGVQASGYKALIFYGALYLVALGSGCLKPNIISHGADQLGKHQAKKLSTFFNCAYFAFCSGELVALTVLVWVQTHSGMDVGFGVSAAAMAVGLICLISGSFAYKNTPPKGSIFTPIAQVFVAAICKRKQICPSNPNMLQSHLSIRTHKFKFLDKAACINGSDESPWRLCTVSQVEQVKILLSVVPIFACTIIFNTILAQLQTFSVQQGTSMNTHLTPNFHIPPASLQSIPYMMLIFVVPLYETAFVPLARRITGKDSGISPLQRVGTGLFVATFSMVAAAIIEHKRRVSSQTLSIFWIAPQFLIFGLSEMFTAVGLIEFFYMQSIQGMQSFLTAMTYCSYSFGFYLSSLLVSLVNRVTSTGSSGGGWLSNNDLNKDRLDLFYWMLAALSLINFFNFLFWSRWYSSGQSPALSNSSNTNTQLEQEIEKQKSLANYNNSNDFSYHHNRKSEALVMLMQEIRIQQKRGEAGKNKVASISKKMRGKSVPLKVIIGLCIACFLAGSLFTTRTQSSDDGPQHLVDVDECDHNTQRKLGEKSMTGEVAANGSRAFVVIGINTAFSSKRRRESVRETWMLKGEQLRKAEREKGVVIRFVIGHSVTRGGILDRGIDAEEAEYGDFLRLNHVEGYHQLSTKTRLFFSTAVAKWDAEFYVKVDDDVHLNLGMLVTTLANHRSKPRTYIGCMKSGPVLSQKGVKYHEPEYWKFGEEGNKYFRHATGQIYAISKDLAHYISINSGILHRFANEDVSLGAWLIGLEVQHVDDHSMCCGTPPDCEFKTHAGSVCVASFDWQCSGICKSVERMKKVHSACGEGDAAIWSLHLSN
;
A
#
# COMPACT_ATOMS: atom_id res chain seq x y z
N MET A 1 -8.95 16.61 17.88
CA MET A 1 -8.63 16.19 16.50
C MET A 1 -7.47 17.06 16.08
N ASP A 2 -6.28 16.61 16.44
CA ASP A 2 -5.06 17.12 15.84
C ASP A 2 -5.16 16.81 14.36
N ARG A 3 -5.02 17.83 13.52
CA ARG A 3 -4.75 17.59 12.10
C ARG A 3 -3.51 16.72 12.08
N GLU A 4 -3.53 15.59 11.39
CA GLU A 4 -2.28 15.10 10.81
C GLU A 4 -1.80 16.24 9.90
N GLU A 5 -0.86 17.02 10.41
CA GLU A 5 -0.15 18.00 9.61
C GLU A 5 0.50 17.22 8.46
N GLU A 6 0.01 17.39 7.23
CA GLU A 6 0.79 16.99 6.06
C GLU A 6 2.20 17.57 6.26
N PRO A 7 3.27 16.78 6.07
CA PRO A 7 4.63 17.30 6.21
C PRO A 7 4.73 18.54 5.32
N GLU A 8 5.09 19.69 5.92
CA GLU A 8 5.14 20.97 5.22
C GLU A 8 6.04 20.82 3.99
N SER A 9 5.42 20.68 2.82
CA SER A 9 6.14 20.64 1.54
C SER A 9 6.84 21.98 1.31
N VAL A 10 8.02 21.92 0.70
CA VAL A 10 8.89 23.09 0.52
C VAL A 10 9.12 23.41 -0.95
N ASP A 11 9.42 24.67 -1.25
CA ASP A 11 9.98 25.08 -2.54
C ASP A 11 11.45 24.65 -2.64
N TRP A 12 12.07 24.83 -3.81
CA TRP A 12 13.48 24.48 -4.03
C TRP A 12 14.47 25.24 -3.13
N ARG A 13 14.05 26.34 -2.47
CA ARG A 13 14.85 27.13 -1.52
C ARG A 13 14.56 26.76 -0.06
N GLY A 14 13.75 25.74 0.20
CA GLY A 14 13.38 25.32 1.55
C GLY A 14 12.32 26.20 2.24
N ARG A 15 11.60 27.06 1.50
CA ARG A 15 10.47 27.84 2.04
C ARG A 15 9.16 27.05 1.89
N PRO A 16 8.13 27.29 2.72
CA PRO A 16 6.85 26.60 2.60
C PRO A 16 6.24 26.74 1.20
N SER A 17 5.72 25.63 0.65
CA SER A 17 5.12 25.62 -0.68
C SER A 17 3.77 26.36 -0.69
N LYS A 18 3.45 27.01 -1.82
CA LYS A 18 2.18 27.72 -2.01
C LYS A 18 1.30 26.89 -2.96
N PRO A 19 0.09 26.44 -2.55
CA PRO A 19 -0.75 25.54 -3.34
C PRO A 19 -1.14 26.06 -4.74
N ILE A 20 -1.19 27.39 -4.92
CA ILE A 20 -1.55 28.03 -6.20
C ILE A 20 -0.37 28.08 -7.18
N ARG A 21 0.87 28.05 -6.66
CA ARG A 21 2.09 28.28 -7.45
C ARG A 21 2.96 27.03 -7.63
N HIS A 22 2.88 26.08 -6.70
CA HIS A 22 3.72 24.87 -6.71
C HIS A 22 2.88 23.61 -6.85
N GLY A 23 3.39 22.64 -7.60
CA GLY A 23 2.72 21.38 -7.94
C GLY A 23 1.82 21.47 -9.18
N GLY A 24 1.06 20.41 -9.43
CA GLY A 24 0.17 20.26 -10.58
C GLY A 24 0.83 19.64 -11.81
N MET A 25 0.03 19.45 -12.86
CA MET A 25 0.45 18.77 -14.09
C MET A 25 1.56 19.55 -14.83
N THR A 26 1.56 20.88 -14.75
CA THR A 26 2.61 21.72 -15.36
C THR A 26 3.98 21.45 -14.75
N ALA A 27 4.05 21.27 -13.42
CA ALA A 27 5.28 20.86 -12.76
C ALA A 27 5.68 19.44 -13.17
N ALA A 28 4.72 18.51 -13.23
CA ALA A 28 4.97 17.13 -13.64
C ALA A 28 5.49 17.01 -15.10
N LEU A 29 5.07 17.89 -16.02
CA LEU A 29 5.53 17.89 -17.42
C LEU A 29 7.05 18.07 -17.56
N PHE A 30 7.68 18.90 -16.71
CA PHE A 30 9.14 19.05 -16.73
C PHE A 30 9.86 17.76 -16.34
N VAL A 31 9.30 17.01 -15.38
CA VAL A 31 9.81 15.70 -14.94
C VAL A 31 9.60 14.64 -16.03
N LEU A 32 8.47 14.69 -16.75
CA LEU A 32 8.22 13.83 -17.91
C LEU A 32 9.21 14.11 -19.05
N GLY A 33 9.59 15.38 -19.26
CA GLY A 33 10.65 15.74 -20.18
C GLY A 33 11.99 15.09 -19.81
N LEU A 34 12.40 15.20 -18.54
CA LEU A 34 13.58 14.50 -18.03
C LEU A 34 13.49 12.98 -18.27
N GLN A 35 12.34 12.36 -17.97
CA GLN A 35 12.12 10.92 -18.14
C GLN A 35 12.36 10.46 -19.58
N GLY A 36 11.85 11.20 -20.58
CA GLY A 36 12.01 10.83 -21.99
C GLY A 36 13.46 10.98 -22.47
N PHE A 37 14.09 12.11 -22.15
CA PHE A 37 15.45 12.40 -22.62
C PHE A 37 16.53 11.56 -21.92
N GLU A 38 16.42 11.31 -20.61
CA GLU A 38 17.32 10.40 -19.88
C GLU A 38 17.22 8.99 -20.43
N MET A 39 15.99 8.49 -20.62
CA MET A 39 15.77 7.15 -21.15
C MET A 39 16.34 7.02 -22.56
N MET A 40 16.17 8.05 -23.40
CA MET A 40 16.72 8.06 -24.73
C MET A 40 18.26 7.97 -24.74
N ALA A 41 18.94 8.70 -23.85
CA ALA A 41 20.40 8.69 -23.75
C ALA A 41 20.95 7.34 -23.25
N VAL A 42 20.38 6.81 -22.16
CA VAL A 42 20.84 5.58 -21.53
C VAL A 42 20.52 4.35 -22.39
N ALA A 43 19.33 4.29 -22.99
CA ALA A 43 18.93 3.17 -23.82
C ALA A 43 19.82 3.05 -25.08
N ALA A 44 20.16 4.18 -25.72
CA ALA A 44 21.01 4.18 -26.90
C ALA A 44 22.42 3.66 -26.58
N VAL A 45 22.99 4.05 -25.44
CA VAL A 45 24.30 3.55 -25.02
C VAL A 45 24.19 2.09 -24.60
N GLY A 46 23.30 1.75 -23.66
CA GLY A 46 23.21 0.40 -23.11
C GLY A 46 22.98 -0.71 -24.14
N ASN A 47 22.09 -0.49 -25.12
CA ASN A 47 21.70 -1.53 -26.07
C ASN A 47 22.67 -1.71 -27.26
N ASN A 48 23.53 -0.73 -27.54
CA ASN A 48 24.52 -0.82 -28.63
C ASN A 48 25.98 -0.78 -28.13
N LEU A 49 26.20 -0.71 -26.81
CA LEU A 49 27.54 -0.70 -26.21
C LEU A 49 28.36 -1.94 -26.57
N ILE A 50 27.70 -3.10 -26.74
CA ILE A 50 28.40 -4.34 -27.09
C ILE A 50 29.19 -4.20 -28.40
N THR A 51 28.63 -3.47 -29.37
CA THR A 51 29.27 -3.20 -30.66
C THR A 51 30.54 -2.38 -30.48
N TYR A 52 30.51 -1.36 -29.61
CA TYR A 52 31.70 -0.55 -29.29
C TYR A 52 32.76 -1.36 -28.52
N VAL A 53 32.35 -2.13 -27.52
CA VAL A 53 33.29 -2.92 -26.69
C VAL A 53 33.96 -4.04 -27.50
N PHE A 54 33.22 -4.66 -28.42
CA PHE A 54 33.75 -5.72 -29.28
C PHE A 54 34.60 -5.15 -30.42
N ASN A 55 34.09 -4.19 -31.19
CA ASN A 55 34.75 -3.73 -32.42
C ASN A 55 35.83 -2.66 -32.19
N GLU A 56 35.62 -1.73 -31.26
CA GLU A 56 36.51 -0.57 -31.07
C GLU A 56 37.46 -0.79 -29.88
N MET A 57 36.99 -1.40 -28.80
CA MET A 57 37.81 -1.73 -27.63
C MET A 57 38.52 -3.09 -27.75
N HIS A 58 38.18 -3.87 -28.78
CA HIS A 58 38.75 -5.17 -29.11
C HIS A 58 38.72 -6.18 -27.95
N PHE A 59 37.63 -6.16 -27.15
CA PHE A 59 37.44 -7.16 -26.11
C PHE A 59 36.88 -8.45 -26.71
N PRO A 60 37.29 -9.64 -26.21
CA PRO A 60 36.66 -10.90 -26.60
C PRO A 60 35.15 -10.86 -26.41
N LEU A 61 34.38 -11.52 -27.28
CA LEU A 61 32.92 -11.48 -27.29
C LEU A 61 32.28 -11.80 -25.91
N PRO A 62 32.72 -12.83 -25.16
CA PRO A 62 32.23 -13.07 -23.80
C PRO A 62 32.55 -11.94 -22.82
N LYS A 63 33.73 -11.33 -22.94
CA LYS A 63 34.15 -10.21 -22.09
C LYS A 63 33.37 -8.94 -22.44
N ALA A 64 33.07 -8.72 -23.72
CA ALA A 64 32.22 -7.62 -24.18
C ALA A 64 30.79 -7.77 -23.64
N ALA A 65 30.20 -8.96 -23.81
CA ALA A 65 28.88 -9.27 -23.25
C ALA A 65 28.84 -9.05 -21.73
N ASN A 66 29.80 -9.61 -20.98
CA ASN A 66 29.92 -9.41 -19.53
C ASN A 66 30.08 -7.93 -19.13
N THR A 67 30.83 -7.15 -19.91
CA THR A 67 31.01 -5.71 -19.65
C THR A 67 29.70 -4.97 -19.73
N VAL A 68 28.92 -5.22 -20.80
CA VAL A 68 27.60 -4.59 -21.00
C VAL A 68 26.62 -5.03 -19.92
N THR A 69 26.54 -6.33 -19.64
CA THR A 69 25.60 -6.84 -18.64
C THR A 69 25.93 -6.36 -17.24
N ASN A 70 27.22 -6.28 -16.89
CA ASN A 70 27.64 -5.73 -15.60
C ASN A 70 27.37 -4.23 -15.50
N PHE A 71 27.57 -3.46 -16.58
CA PHE A 71 27.23 -2.04 -16.63
C PHE A 71 25.73 -1.80 -16.39
N VAL A 72 24.87 -2.47 -17.16
CA VAL A 72 23.41 -2.36 -17.02
C VAL A 72 22.94 -2.88 -15.67
N GLY A 73 23.49 -4.01 -15.21
CA GLY A 73 23.23 -4.54 -13.86
C GLY A 73 23.62 -3.57 -12.74
N THR A 74 24.70 -2.80 -12.94
CA THR A 74 25.15 -1.79 -11.98
C THR A 74 24.23 -0.57 -11.94
N ILE A 75 23.72 -0.09 -13.09
CA ILE A 75 22.70 0.98 -13.13
C ILE A 75 21.52 0.63 -12.22
N PHE A 76 20.98 -0.58 -12.41
CA PHE A 76 19.82 -1.02 -11.64
C PHE A 76 20.13 -1.30 -10.16
N LEU A 77 21.35 -1.77 -9.83
CA LEU A 77 21.76 -1.91 -8.43
C LEU A 77 21.85 -0.55 -7.73
N LEU A 78 22.47 0.43 -8.39
CA LEU A 78 22.65 1.79 -7.88
C LEU A 78 21.32 2.56 -7.78
N SER A 79 20.25 2.06 -8.40
CA SER A 79 18.89 2.57 -8.18
C SER A 79 18.41 2.40 -6.74
N LEU A 80 18.82 1.34 -6.04
CA LEU A 80 18.55 1.21 -4.60
C LEU A 80 19.26 2.30 -3.79
N LEU A 81 20.50 2.62 -4.16
CA LEU A 81 21.28 3.69 -3.53
C LEU A 81 20.63 5.06 -3.79
N GLY A 82 20.18 5.32 -5.01
CA GLY A 82 19.48 6.55 -5.39
C GLY A 82 18.22 6.82 -4.56
N GLY A 83 17.36 5.81 -4.42
CA GLY A 83 16.16 5.90 -3.59
C GLY A 83 16.50 6.13 -2.12
N PHE A 84 17.49 5.39 -1.60
CA PHE A 84 17.94 5.55 -0.22
C PHE A 84 18.49 6.95 0.08
N LEU A 85 19.33 7.51 -0.80
CA LEU A 85 19.92 8.84 -0.64
C LEU A 85 18.85 9.94 -0.68
N SER A 86 17.88 9.82 -1.59
CA SER A 86 16.74 10.74 -1.67
C SER A 86 15.91 10.72 -0.40
N ASP A 87 15.43 9.54 0.01
CA ASP A 87 14.45 9.41 1.10
C ASP A 87 15.07 9.69 2.48
N SER A 88 16.38 9.42 2.63
CA SER A 88 17.08 9.52 3.92
C SER A 88 17.78 10.87 4.13
N TYR A 89 18.27 11.53 3.08
CA TYR A 89 19.20 12.66 3.23
C TYR A 89 18.92 13.87 2.34
N LEU A 90 18.91 13.70 1.01
CA LEU A 90 18.99 14.82 0.05
C LEU A 90 17.63 15.32 -0.43
N GLY A 91 16.61 14.46 -0.44
CA GLY A 91 15.34 14.70 -1.13
C GLY A 91 15.45 14.48 -2.64
N SER A 92 14.31 14.23 -3.29
CA SER A 92 14.26 13.76 -4.68
C SER A 92 14.83 14.76 -5.68
N PHE A 93 14.48 16.04 -5.55
CA PHE A 93 14.94 17.09 -6.47
C PHE A 93 16.47 17.24 -6.47
N TRP A 94 17.10 17.35 -5.28
CA TRP A 94 18.55 17.49 -5.18
C TRP A 94 19.29 16.23 -5.62
N THR A 95 18.73 15.05 -5.33
CA THR A 95 19.30 13.77 -5.79
C THR A 95 19.31 13.73 -7.32
N MET A 96 18.19 14.03 -7.98
CA MET A 96 18.13 14.09 -9.45
C MET A 96 19.08 15.14 -10.02
N LEU A 97 19.17 16.32 -9.42
CA LEU A 97 20.04 17.38 -9.94
C LEU A 97 21.53 16.97 -9.88
N VAL A 98 22.00 16.50 -8.72
CA VAL A 98 23.40 16.11 -8.53
C VAL A 98 23.76 14.93 -9.42
N PHE A 99 22.97 13.86 -9.36
CA PHE A 99 23.29 12.64 -10.10
C PHE A 99 23.04 12.77 -11.60
N GLY A 100 22.17 13.67 -12.04
CA GLY A 100 22.02 13.96 -13.47
C GLY A 100 23.25 14.67 -14.06
N PHE A 101 23.90 15.56 -13.30
CA PHE A 101 25.21 16.11 -13.72
C PHE A 101 26.32 15.04 -13.72
N VAL A 102 26.30 14.10 -12.77
CA VAL A 102 27.23 12.95 -12.76
C VAL A 102 27.03 12.11 -14.02
N GLU A 103 25.78 11.80 -14.37
CA GLU A 103 25.43 11.06 -15.57
C GLU A 103 25.90 11.78 -16.85
N LEU A 104 25.59 13.08 -16.97
CA LEU A 104 26.04 13.90 -18.09
C LEU A 104 27.56 13.89 -18.23
N SER A 105 28.30 14.00 -17.12
CA SER A 105 29.76 13.92 -17.13
C SER A 105 30.27 12.57 -17.64
N GLY A 106 29.57 11.48 -17.32
CA GLY A 106 29.88 10.15 -17.82
C GLY A 106 29.69 10.03 -19.34
N PHE A 107 28.58 10.56 -19.89
CA PHE A 107 28.35 10.58 -21.33
C PHE A 107 29.35 11.46 -22.09
N ILE A 108 29.70 12.63 -21.55
CA ILE A 108 30.73 13.49 -22.13
C ILE A 108 32.07 12.74 -22.13
N LEU A 109 32.43 12.08 -21.03
CA LEU A 109 33.69 11.33 -20.96
C LEU A 109 33.72 10.15 -21.93
N LEU A 110 32.60 9.43 -22.11
CA LEU A 110 32.46 8.38 -23.14
C LEU A 110 32.63 8.95 -24.54
N SER A 111 32.00 10.09 -24.85
CA SER A 111 32.11 10.75 -26.15
C SER A 111 33.54 11.22 -26.42
N VAL A 112 34.24 11.80 -25.43
CA VAL A 112 35.65 12.21 -25.55
C VAL A 112 36.57 11.01 -25.71
N GLN A 113 36.38 9.94 -24.92
CA GLN A 113 37.17 8.71 -25.01
C GLN A 113 37.02 8.06 -26.39
N ALA A 114 35.80 8.08 -26.93
CA ALA A 114 35.57 7.65 -28.30
C ALA A 114 36.19 8.65 -29.28
N HIS A 115 36.02 9.96 -29.18
CA HIS A 115 36.49 10.86 -30.24
C HIS A 115 38.03 10.96 -30.35
N VAL A 116 38.75 10.88 -29.23
CA VAL A 116 40.21 11.11 -29.19
C VAL A 116 40.99 9.84 -29.53
N PRO A 117 41.77 9.80 -30.63
CA PRO A 117 42.51 8.59 -31.04
C PRO A 117 43.49 8.07 -29.99
N GLY A 118 44.13 8.97 -29.23
CA GLY A 118 45.04 8.59 -28.13
C GLY A 118 44.37 7.85 -26.98
N LEU A 119 43.04 7.92 -26.85
CA LEU A 119 42.25 7.26 -25.81
C LEU A 119 41.58 5.96 -26.28
N ARG A 120 41.70 5.61 -27.57
CA ARG A 120 41.29 4.31 -28.14
C ARG A 120 42.48 3.37 -28.27
N PRO A 121 42.29 2.04 -28.16
CA PRO A 121 43.36 1.10 -28.46
C PRO A 121 43.71 1.14 -29.96
N GLU A 122 44.91 0.64 -30.29
CA GLU A 122 45.27 0.44 -31.69
C GLU A 122 44.46 -0.72 -32.31
N PRO A 123 44.20 -0.70 -33.62
CA PRO A 123 43.44 -1.75 -34.29
C PRO A 123 44.00 -3.16 -33.99
N GLY A 124 43.13 -4.07 -33.57
CA GLY A 124 43.49 -5.46 -33.25
C GLY A 124 44.15 -5.67 -31.88
N VAL A 125 44.46 -4.60 -31.14
CA VAL A 125 45.01 -4.69 -29.79
C VAL A 125 43.92 -4.43 -28.76
N GLN A 126 43.80 -5.33 -27.78
CA GLN A 126 42.84 -5.16 -26.70
C GLN A 126 43.17 -3.90 -25.87
N ALA A 127 42.15 -3.10 -25.52
CA ALA A 127 42.35 -1.94 -24.63
C ALA A 127 42.88 -2.36 -23.25
N SER A 128 43.97 -1.72 -22.82
CA SER A 128 44.65 -1.98 -21.55
C SER A 128 45.13 -0.68 -20.88
N GLY A 129 45.53 -0.77 -19.60
CA GLY A 129 46.06 0.36 -18.84
C GLY A 129 45.08 1.53 -18.69
N TYR A 130 45.55 2.74 -18.95
CA TYR A 130 44.76 3.97 -18.77
C TYR A 130 43.57 4.09 -19.73
N LYS A 131 43.64 3.50 -20.95
CA LYS A 131 42.54 3.52 -21.93
C LYS A 131 41.33 2.75 -21.41
N ALA A 132 41.56 1.57 -20.85
CA ALA A 132 40.53 0.78 -20.18
C ALA A 132 40.02 1.48 -18.91
N LEU A 133 40.90 2.09 -18.12
CA LEU A 133 40.52 2.82 -16.90
C LEU A 133 39.55 3.97 -17.20
N ILE A 134 39.84 4.79 -18.21
CA ILE A 134 38.97 5.92 -18.62
C ILE A 134 37.62 5.40 -19.10
N PHE A 135 37.62 4.35 -19.92
CA PHE A 135 36.39 3.72 -20.42
C PHE A 135 35.49 3.21 -19.28
N TYR A 136 36.03 2.42 -18.34
CA TYR A 136 35.26 1.94 -17.19
C TYR A 136 34.86 3.08 -16.25
N GLY A 137 35.73 4.08 -16.05
CA GLY A 137 35.40 5.29 -15.28
C GLY A 137 34.20 6.02 -15.85
N ALA A 138 34.15 6.18 -17.18
CA ALA A 138 33.02 6.81 -17.87
C ALA A 138 31.74 5.98 -17.76
N LEU A 139 31.81 4.66 -17.97
CA LEU A 139 30.67 3.76 -17.79
C LEU A 139 30.11 3.80 -16.37
N TYR A 140 30.96 3.75 -15.35
CA TYR A 140 30.49 3.75 -13.97
C TYR A 140 29.98 5.12 -13.50
N LEU A 141 30.45 6.23 -14.10
CA LEU A 141 29.83 7.54 -13.90
C LEU A 141 28.40 7.59 -14.46
N VAL A 142 28.20 7.08 -15.68
CA VAL A 142 26.84 6.92 -16.25
C VAL A 142 26.00 6.00 -15.36
N ALA A 143 26.56 4.88 -14.89
CA ALA A 143 25.84 3.93 -14.06
C ALA A 143 25.40 4.53 -12.71
N LEU A 144 26.29 5.28 -12.06
CA LEU A 144 26.01 5.97 -10.81
C LEU A 144 24.97 7.08 -10.98
N GLY A 145 25.12 7.87 -12.04
CA GLY A 145 24.19 8.95 -12.36
C GLY A 145 22.79 8.44 -12.67
N SER A 146 22.67 7.60 -13.71
CA SER A 146 21.39 7.04 -14.15
C SER A 146 20.73 6.20 -13.06
N GLY A 147 21.49 5.34 -12.38
CA GLY A 147 20.99 4.54 -11.26
C GLY A 147 20.36 5.44 -10.19
N CYS A 148 21.05 6.50 -9.78
CA CYS A 148 20.52 7.39 -8.75
C CYS A 148 19.38 8.31 -9.24
N LEU A 149 19.22 8.49 -10.55
CA LEU A 149 18.13 9.27 -11.14
C LEU A 149 16.81 8.51 -11.17
N LYS A 150 16.81 7.30 -11.75
CA LYS A 150 15.59 6.55 -12.15
C LYS A 150 14.47 6.47 -11.11
N PRO A 151 14.70 6.03 -9.85
CA PRO A 151 13.61 5.91 -8.87
C PRO A 151 13.03 7.27 -8.45
N ASN A 152 13.82 8.34 -8.59
CA ASN A 152 13.46 9.69 -8.16
C ASN A 152 12.62 10.43 -9.20
N ILE A 153 12.74 10.10 -10.49
CA ILE A 153 11.96 10.75 -11.57
C ILE A 153 10.46 10.46 -11.38
N ILE A 154 10.09 9.18 -11.27
CA ILE A 154 8.68 8.76 -11.17
C ILE A 154 8.06 9.25 -9.86
N SER A 155 8.78 9.08 -8.73
CA SER A 155 8.30 9.50 -7.41
C SER A 155 8.15 11.02 -7.31
N HIS A 156 9.13 11.79 -7.79
CA HIS A 156 9.05 13.25 -7.76
C HIS A 156 7.94 13.80 -8.64
N GLY A 157 7.72 13.21 -9.82
CA GLY A 157 6.62 13.60 -10.71
C GLY A 157 5.25 13.30 -10.10
N ALA A 158 5.09 12.14 -9.46
CA ALA A 158 3.87 11.78 -8.74
C ALA A 158 3.59 12.73 -7.56
N ASP A 159 4.63 13.12 -6.82
CA ASP A 159 4.53 14.06 -5.68
C ASP A 159 4.05 15.46 -6.08
N GLN A 160 4.13 15.83 -7.37
CA GLN A 160 3.55 17.08 -7.87
C GLN A 160 2.01 17.06 -7.85
N LEU A 161 1.40 15.88 -7.82
CA LEU A 161 -0.04 15.69 -7.85
C LEU A 161 -0.56 15.31 -6.46
N GLY A 162 -1.66 15.93 -6.03
CA GLY A 162 -2.24 15.62 -4.71
C GLY A 162 -2.82 14.20 -4.66
N LYS A 163 -2.59 13.46 -3.56
CA LYS A 163 -3.08 12.09 -3.34
C LYS A 163 -4.61 11.94 -3.47
N HIS A 164 -5.35 13.03 -3.27
CA HIS A 164 -6.81 13.07 -3.40
C HIS A 164 -7.32 13.24 -4.85
N GLN A 165 -6.42 13.28 -5.85
CA GLN A 165 -6.77 13.47 -7.27
C GLN A 165 -6.39 12.24 -8.13
N ALA A 166 -6.96 11.07 -7.80
CA ALA A 166 -6.66 9.77 -8.42
C ALA A 166 -6.66 9.79 -9.96
N LYS A 167 -7.62 10.48 -10.59
CA LYS A 167 -7.72 10.61 -12.06
C LYS A 167 -6.50 11.30 -12.68
N LYS A 168 -5.99 12.37 -12.06
CA LYS A 168 -4.79 13.07 -12.54
C LYS A 168 -3.52 12.26 -12.32
N LEU A 169 -3.45 11.52 -11.22
CA LEU A 169 -2.32 10.65 -10.90
C LEU A 169 -2.21 9.49 -11.89
N SER A 170 -3.34 8.84 -12.22
CA SER A 170 -3.39 7.82 -13.29
C SER A 170 -2.97 8.40 -14.65
N THR A 171 -3.45 9.59 -15.01
CA THR A 171 -3.05 10.27 -16.25
C THR A 171 -1.54 10.51 -16.29
N PHE A 172 -0.93 10.94 -15.18
CA PHE A 172 0.51 11.13 -15.08
C PHE A 172 1.29 9.82 -15.29
N PHE A 173 0.89 8.73 -14.65
CA PHE A 173 1.57 7.44 -14.84
C PHE A 173 1.49 6.95 -16.29
N ASN A 174 0.33 7.13 -16.94
CA ASN A 174 0.19 6.82 -18.37
C ASN A 174 1.10 7.70 -19.24
N CYS A 175 1.17 9.01 -18.96
CA CYS A 175 2.09 9.92 -19.66
C CYS A 175 3.56 9.58 -19.41
N ALA A 176 3.93 9.17 -18.19
CA ALA A 176 5.28 8.74 -17.85
C ALA A 176 5.67 7.47 -18.60
N TYR A 177 4.77 6.49 -18.68
CA TYR A 177 4.98 5.28 -19.45
C TYR A 177 5.11 5.57 -20.95
N PHE A 178 4.26 6.45 -21.49
CA PHE A 178 4.38 6.89 -22.87
C PHE A 178 5.72 7.59 -23.15
N ALA A 179 6.15 8.50 -22.26
CA ALA A 179 7.44 9.17 -22.37
C ALA A 179 8.60 8.17 -22.35
N PHE A 180 8.56 7.18 -21.45
CA PHE A 180 9.51 6.07 -21.38
C PHE A 180 9.58 5.29 -22.71
N CYS A 181 8.45 4.81 -23.23
CA CYS A 181 8.40 4.04 -24.48
C CYS A 181 8.85 4.88 -25.68
N SER A 182 8.49 6.16 -25.73
CA SER A 182 8.92 7.06 -26.80
C SER A 182 10.44 7.29 -26.79
N GLY A 183 11.03 7.46 -25.60
CA GLY A 183 12.48 7.61 -25.43
C GLY A 183 13.25 6.37 -25.88
N GLU A 184 12.81 5.18 -25.45
CA GLU A 184 13.36 3.89 -25.90
C GLU A 184 13.24 3.72 -27.42
N LEU A 185 12.08 4.03 -28.00
CA LEU A 185 11.85 3.86 -29.43
C LEU A 185 12.78 4.76 -30.27
N VAL A 186 12.92 6.04 -29.89
CA VAL A 186 13.82 6.98 -30.57
C VAL A 186 15.28 6.58 -30.37
N ALA A 187 15.64 6.11 -29.17
CA ALA A 187 16.99 5.62 -28.88
C ALA A 187 17.38 4.44 -29.79
N LEU A 188 16.54 3.41 -29.80
CA LEU A 188 16.81 2.14 -30.48
C LEU A 188 16.66 2.22 -31.99
N THR A 189 16.03 3.26 -32.53
CA THR A 189 15.92 3.45 -33.98
C THR A 189 16.87 4.53 -34.46
N VAL A 190 16.58 5.80 -34.14
CA VAL A 190 17.30 6.97 -34.66
C VAL A 190 18.72 7.05 -34.09
N LEU A 191 18.89 7.00 -32.77
CA LEU A 191 20.21 7.16 -32.16
C LEU A 191 21.12 5.97 -32.45
N VAL A 192 20.59 4.73 -32.42
CA VAL A 192 21.35 3.54 -32.83
C VAL A 192 21.75 3.61 -34.31
N TRP A 193 20.87 4.12 -35.18
CA TRP A 193 21.22 4.36 -36.58
C TRP A 193 22.36 5.36 -36.72
N VAL A 194 22.33 6.47 -35.97
CA VAL A 194 23.42 7.47 -35.92
C VAL A 194 24.72 6.84 -35.41
N GLN A 195 24.67 6.06 -34.34
CA GLN A 195 25.83 5.35 -33.78
C GLN A 195 26.50 4.43 -34.80
N THR A 196 25.71 3.70 -35.59
CA THR A 196 26.23 2.76 -36.57
C THR A 196 26.73 3.44 -37.86
N HIS A 197 26.09 4.52 -38.31
CA HIS A 197 26.44 5.17 -39.60
C HIS A 197 27.42 6.35 -39.44
N SER A 198 27.29 7.14 -38.38
CA SER A 198 28.10 8.34 -38.14
C SER A 198 29.23 8.11 -37.11
N GLY A 199 29.29 6.93 -36.49
CA GLY A 199 30.29 6.57 -35.49
C GLY A 199 29.78 6.64 -34.05
N MET A 200 30.40 5.83 -33.19
CA MET A 200 30.02 5.71 -31.78
C MET A 200 30.32 6.98 -30.97
N ASP A 201 31.34 7.74 -31.34
CA ASP A 201 31.69 9.02 -30.71
C ASP A 201 30.61 10.08 -30.89
N VAL A 202 30.07 10.21 -32.10
CA VAL A 202 28.92 11.07 -32.41
C VAL A 202 27.68 10.59 -31.65
N GLY A 203 27.41 9.28 -31.65
CA GLY A 203 26.28 8.71 -30.93
C GLY A 203 26.32 8.94 -29.41
N PHE A 204 27.50 8.82 -28.79
CA PHE A 204 27.69 9.17 -27.37
C PHE A 204 27.54 10.68 -27.13
N GLY A 205 28.01 11.52 -28.07
CA GLY A 205 27.81 12.97 -28.01
C GLY A 205 26.34 13.38 -28.08
N VAL A 206 25.55 12.75 -28.96
CA VAL A 206 24.09 12.95 -29.04
C VAL A 206 23.40 12.49 -27.75
N SER A 207 23.87 11.39 -27.14
CA SER A 207 23.36 10.92 -25.84
C SER A 207 23.67 11.93 -24.72
N ALA A 208 24.86 12.53 -24.71
CA ALA A 208 25.20 13.62 -23.79
C ALA A 208 24.31 14.86 -24.00
N ALA A 209 24.06 15.25 -25.25
CA ALA A 209 23.17 16.37 -25.57
C ALA A 209 21.72 16.10 -25.12
N ALA A 210 21.21 14.89 -25.35
CA ALA A 210 19.90 14.46 -24.88
C ALA A 210 19.78 14.59 -23.35
N MET A 211 20.75 14.04 -22.62
CA MET A 211 20.76 14.15 -21.16
C MET A 211 20.86 15.60 -20.67
N ALA A 212 21.64 16.44 -21.36
CA ALA A 212 21.71 17.88 -21.06
C ALA A 212 20.35 18.58 -21.24
N VAL A 213 19.59 18.24 -22.29
CA VAL A 213 18.21 18.74 -22.49
C VAL A 213 17.30 18.24 -21.36
N GLY A 214 17.43 16.99 -20.95
CA GLY A 214 16.70 16.45 -19.78
C GLY A 214 16.98 17.24 -18.50
N LEU A 215 18.24 17.58 -18.22
CA LEU A 215 18.62 18.43 -17.09
C LEU A 215 18.06 19.86 -17.20
N ILE A 216 18.04 20.45 -18.40
CA ILE A 216 17.43 21.76 -18.64
C ILE A 216 15.93 21.71 -18.31
N CYS A 217 15.22 20.64 -18.70
CA CYS A 217 13.82 20.42 -18.32
C CYS A 217 13.67 20.39 -16.79
N LEU A 218 14.52 19.61 -16.09
CA LEU A 218 14.48 19.53 -14.63
C LEU A 218 14.69 20.91 -13.97
N ILE A 219 15.73 21.64 -14.37
CA ILE A 219 16.09 22.95 -13.79
C ILE A 219 15.00 23.99 -14.07
N SER A 220 14.40 23.98 -15.26
CA SER A 220 13.33 24.90 -15.66
C SER A 220 12.09 24.77 -14.77
N GLY A 221 11.78 23.55 -14.31
CA GLY A 221 10.67 23.30 -13.39
C GLY A 221 10.93 23.69 -11.93
N SER A 222 12.16 24.08 -11.55
CA SER A 222 12.54 24.35 -10.14
C SER A 222 11.62 25.33 -9.41
N PHE A 223 11.12 26.37 -10.09
CA PHE A 223 10.20 27.35 -9.52
C PHE A 223 8.75 26.87 -9.36
N ALA A 224 8.40 25.73 -9.97
CA ALA A 224 7.06 25.15 -9.96
C ALA A 224 6.95 23.89 -9.07
N TYR A 225 8.08 23.27 -8.69
CA TYR A 225 8.03 22.01 -7.93
C TYR A 225 7.54 22.18 -6.48
N LYS A 226 6.76 21.19 -6.06
CA LYS A 226 6.47 20.86 -4.66
C LYS A 226 7.47 19.78 -4.23
N ASN A 227 8.32 20.09 -3.24
CA ASN A 227 9.30 19.13 -2.72
C ASN A 227 8.85 18.59 -1.36
N THR A 228 8.90 17.27 -1.23
CA THR A 228 8.67 16.57 0.05
C THR A 228 10.00 16.46 0.80
N PRO A 229 10.06 16.83 2.10
CA PRO A 229 11.29 16.66 2.88
C PRO A 229 11.62 15.16 3.12
N PRO A 230 12.90 14.80 3.32
CA PRO A 230 13.31 13.42 3.61
C PRO A 230 12.63 12.87 4.87
N LYS A 231 12.24 11.59 4.84
CA LYS A 231 11.50 10.91 5.94
C LYS A 231 12.38 10.01 6.81
N GLY A 232 13.67 9.90 6.51
CA GLY A 232 14.63 9.09 7.24
C GLY A 232 14.86 7.71 6.61
N SER A 233 15.69 6.87 7.26
CA SER A 233 16.15 5.58 6.72
C SER A 233 15.10 4.47 6.82
N ILE A 234 14.79 3.84 5.68
CA ILE A 234 13.90 2.67 5.57
C ILE A 234 14.59 1.39 6.09
N PHE A 235 15.92 1.30 6.01
CA PHE A 235 16.68 0.14 6.49
C PHE A 235 16.74 0.06 8.01
N THR A 236 16.65 1.20 8.70
CA THR A 236 16.76 1.25 10.16
C THR A 236 15.61 0.50 10.84
N PRO A 237 14.32 0.73 10.49
CA PRO A 237 13.22 -0.10 10.97
C PRO A 237 13.37 -1.59 10.65
N ILE A 238 13.83 -1.95 9.45
CA ILE A 238 14.02 -3.36 9.07
C ILE A 238 15.09 -4.01 9.96
N ALA A 239 16.24 -3.35 10.13
CA ALA A 239 17.32 -3.84 10.98
C ALA A 239 16.89 -3.94 12.45
N GLN A 240 16.14 -2.95 12.95
CA GLN A 240 15.58 -2.96 14.30
C GLN A 240 14.71 -4.20 14.55
N VAL A 241 13.85 -4.57 13.61
CA VAL A 241 12.99 -5.77 13.74
C VAL A 241 13.83 -7.05 13.84
N PHE A 242 14.85 -7.23 13.00
CA PHE A 242 15.72 -8.40 13.07
C PHE A 242 16.51 -8.45 14.38
N VAL A 243 17.13 -7.33 14.77
CA VAL A 243 17.90 -7.24 16.02
C VAL A 243 17.01 -7.51 17.22
N ALA A 244 15.84 -6.87 17.31
CA ALA A 244 14.88 -7.06 18.40
C ALA A 244 14.38 -8.51 18.47
N ALA A 245 14.06 -9.14 17.33
CA ALA A 245 13.62 -10.54 17.28
C ALA A 245 14.71 -11.51 17.75
N ILE A 246 15.96 -11.29 17.35
CA ILE A 246 17.12 -12.11 17.76
C ILE A 246 17.39 -11.93 19.26
N CYS A 247 17.41 -10.69 19.75
CA CYS A 247 17.61 -10.39 21.17
C CYS A 247 16.53 -11.03 22.05
N LYS A 248 15.28 -11.07 21.57
CA LYS A 248 14.13 -11.67 22.29
C LYS A 248 13.87 -13.14 21.93
N ARG A 249 14.80 -13.82 21.24
CA ARG A 249 14.59 -15.19 20.73
C ARG A 249 14.22 -16.21 21.83
N LYS A 250 14.75 -16.04 23.05
CA LYS A 250 14.51 -16.93 24.20
C LYS A 250 13.26 -16.57 25.02
N GLN A 251 12.58 -15.47 24.72
CA GLN A 251 11.42 -15.02 25.49
C GLN A 251 10.12 -15.65 25.00
N ILE A 252 9.27 -16.02 25.97
CA ILE A 252 7.91 -16.50 25.75
C ILE A 252 7.00 -15.27 25.82
N CYS A 253 6.48 -14.84 24.67
CA CYS A 253 5.56 -13.71 24.63
C CYS A 253 4.20 -14.14 25.21
N PRO A 254 3.60 -13.39 26.15
CA PRO A 254 2.26 -13.69 26.65
C PRO A 254 1.23 -13.60 25.51
N SER A 255 0.43 -14.63 25.31
CA SER A 255 -0.63 -14.70 24.29
C SER A 255 -1.84 -13.81 24.60
N ASN A 256 -1.70 -12.76 25.41
CA ASN A 256 -2.80 -11.88 25.79
C ASN A 256 -3.05 -10.84 24.68
N PRO A 257 -4.19 -10.92 23.95
CA PRO A 257 -4.51 -10.00 22.86
C PRO A 257 -4.80 -8.57 23.32
N ASN A 258 -4.95 -8.34 24.64
CA ASN A 258 -5.38 -7.05 25.21
C ASN A 258 -4.26 -6.02 25.43
N MET A 259 -2.98 -6.36 25.20
CA MET A 259 -1.87 -5.40 25.32
C MET A 259 -1.29 -4.95 23.97
N LEU A 260 -1.85 -5.43 22.85
CA LEU A 260 -1.36 -5.11 21.51
C LEU A 260 -2.16 -3.97 20.87
N GLN A 261 -2.15 -2.81 21.54
CA GLN A 261 -2.80 -1.60 21.05
C GLN A 261 -1.88 -0.92 20.02
N SER A 262 -2.10 -1.17 18.73
CA SER A 262 -1.81 -0.22 17.63
C SER A 262 -2.11 -0.85 16.28
N HIS A 263 -3.14 -0.30 15.62
CA HIS A 263 -3.49 -0.43 14.20
C HIS A 263 -3.75 -1.84 13.64
N LEU A 264 -4.84 -1.94 12.87
CA LEU A 264 -5.12 -3.04 11.94
C LEU A 264 -3.83 -3.39 11.16
N SER A 265 -3.13 -4.44 11.58
CA SER A 265 -2.23 -5.15 10.70
C SER A 265 -2.59 -6.61 10.83
N ILE A 266 -3.20 -7.11 9.75
CA ILE A 266 -3.53 -8.51 9.50
C ILE A 266 -2.30 -9.33 9.87
N ARG A 267 -2.37 -10.03 11.01
CA ARG A 267 -1.22 -10.77 11.51
C ARG A 267 -0.96 -11.92 10.56
N THR A 268 0.10 -11.83 9.77
CA THR A 268 0.48 -12.92 8.88
C THR A 268 1.05 -14.07 9.73
N HIS A 269 0.53 -15.29 9.52
CA HIS A 269 0.93 -16.48 10.28
C HIS A 269 2.33 -17.00 9.87
N LYS A 270 2.97 -16.34 8.90
CA LYS A 270 4.31 -16.60 8.39
C LYS A 270 5.35 -15.83 9.20
N PHE A 271 6.54 -16.41 9.34
CA PHE A 271 7.66 -15.81 10.06
C PHE A 271 7.32 -15.40 11.51
N LYS A 272 6.62 -16.27 12.26
CA LYS A 272 6.20 -16.03 13.66
C LYS A 272 7.33 -15.62 14.60
N PHE A 273 8.57 -16.00 14.31
CA PHE A 273 9.71 -15.61 15.14
C PHE A 273 9.92 -14.08 15.16
N LEU A 274 9.50 -13.35 14.11
CA LEU A 274 9.58 -11.89 14.04
C LEU A 274 8.57 -11.20 14.95
N ASP A 275 7.47 -11.87 15.32
CA ASP A 275 6.50 -11.33 16.31
C ASP A 275 7.18 -11.04 17.66
N LYS A 276 8.28 -11.73 17.97
CA LYS A 276 9.06 -11.52 19.20
C LYS A 276 9.65 -10.11 19.31
N ALA A 277 9.89 -9.43 18.18
CA ALA A 277 10.39 -8.06 18.17
C ALA A 277 9.39 -7.05 18.78
N ALA A 278 8.10 -7.37 18.77
CA ALA A 278 7.03 -6.52 19.30
C ALA A 278 6.57 -6.88 20.72
N CYS A 279 7.24 -7.81 21.40
CA CYS A 279 6.84 -8.25 22.74
C CYS A 279 7.36 -7.30 23.83
N ILE A 280 6.47 -6.78 24.68
CA ILE A 280 6.81 -5.82 25.75
C ILE A 280 7.32 -6.56 26.99
N ASN A 281 8.41 -6.08 27.59
CA ASN A 281 9.08 -6.73 28.71
C ASN A 281 9.19 -5.87 30.00
N GLY A 282 8.34 -4.84 30.13
CA GLY A 282 8.22 -4.01 31.34
C GLY A 282 9.41 -3.06 31.54
N SER A 283 9.44 -1.96 30.77
CA SER A 283 10.17 -0.68 30.95
C SER A 283 10.29 0.05 29.60
N ASP A 284 10.72 1.31 29.59
CA ASP A 284 11.03 2.07 28.36
C ASP A 284 12.20 1.42 27.60
N GLU A 285 11.87 0.57 26.62
CA GLU A 285 12.85 -0.14 25.79
C GLU A 285 13.25 0.69 24.56
N SER A 286 14.54 0.63 24.19
CA SER A 286 15.04 1.28 22.98
C SER A 286 14.36 0.75 21.70
N PRO A 287 14.24 1.54 20.62
CA PRO A 287 13.70 1.09 19.33
C PRO A 287 14.40 -0.13 18.70
N TRP A 288 15.61 -0.47 19.16
CA TRP A 288 16.37 -1.66 18.73
C TRP A 288 16.04 -2.93 19.53
N ARG A 289 15.25 -2.81 20.60
CA ARG A 289 14.79 -3.93 21.42
C ARG A 289 13.27 -4.09 21.37
N LEU A 290 12.52 -3.01 21.12
CA LEU A 290 11.06 -3.04 20.97
C LEU A 290 10.66 -2.36 19.66
N CYS A 291 10.02 -3.11 18.77
CA CYS A 291 9.49 -2.61 17.51
C CYS A 291 7.96 -2.55 17.54
N THR A 292 7.38 -1.66 16.75
CA THR A 292 5.92 -1.61 16.56
C THR A 292 5.44 -2.83 15.75
N VAL A 293 4.18 -3.22 15.97
CA VAL A 293 3.57 -4.34 15.23
C VAL A 293 3.54 -4.06 13.72
N SER A 294 3.30 -2.81 13.33
CA SER A 294 3.35 -2.37 11.93
C SER A 294 4.72 -2.56 11.30
N GLN A 295 5.81 -2.24 12.02
CA GLN A 295 7.18 -2.48 11.52
C GLN A 295 7.45 -3.97 11.35
N VAL A 296 7.00 -4.81 12.30
CA VAL A 296 7.17 -6.26 12.21
C VAL A 296 6.41 -6.85 11.02
N GLU A 297 5.15 -6.48 10.83
CA GLU A 297 4.35 -6.98 9.69
C GLU A 297 4.88 -6.46 8.34
N GLN A 298 5.38 -5.22 8.27
CA GLN A 298 6.08 -4.72 7.08
C GLN A 298 7.26 -5.61 6.68
N VAL A 299 8.10 -6.02 7.64
CA VAL A 299 9.23 -6.91 7.38
C VAL A 299 8.78 -8.32 6.99
N LYS A 300 7.70 -8.84 7.59
CA LYS A 300 7.12 -10.14 7.21
C LYS A 300 6.58 -10.15 5.79
N ILE A 301 5.89 -9.10 5.36
CA ILE A 301 5.39 -8.95 3.97
C ILE A 301 6.59 -8.89 3.01
N LEU A 302 7.59 -8.06 3.33
CA LEU A 302 8.81 -7.95 2.54
C LEU A 302 9.47 -9.31 2.32
N LEU A 303 9.70 -10.08 3.39
CA LEU A 303 10.28 -11.43 3.31
C LEU A 303 9.40 -12.43 2.55
N SER A 304 8.08 -12.30 2.66
CA SER A 304 7.13 -13.20 1.97
C SER A 304 7.15 -12.99 0.46
N VAL A 305 7.52 -11.81 -0.01
CA VAL A 305 7.56 -11.45 -1.43
C VAL A 305 8.91 -11.78 -2.09
N VAL A 306 10.01 -11.84 -1.33
CA VAL A 306 11.36 -12.14 -1.86
C VAL A 306 11.41 -13.40 -2.76
N PRO A 307 10.76 -14.54 -2.45
CA PRO A 307 10.81 -15.70 -3.33
C PRO A 307 10.11 -15.48 -4.69
N ILE A 308 8.98 -14.77 -4.70
CA ILE A 308 8.26 -14.40 -5.94
C ILE A 308 9.15 -13.50 -6.80
N PHE A 309 9.77 -12.51 -6.14
CA PHE A 309 10.75 -11.61 -6.73
C PHE A 309 11.95 -12.37 -7.34
N ALA A 310 12.52 -13.34 -6.60
CA ALA A 310 13.68 -14.10 -7.04
C ALA A 310 13.43 -14.90 -8.32
N CYS A 311 12.20 -15.41 -8.53
CA CYS A 311 11.84 -16.09 -9.78
C CYS A 311 11.91 -15.17 -11.00
N THR A 312 11.90 -13.85 -10.85
CA THR A 312 12.00 -12.91 -11.98
C THR A 312 13.44 -12.63 -12.41
N ILE A 313 14.43 -13.09 -11.65
CA ILE A 313 15.86 -12.97 -11.99
C ILE A 313 16.15 -13.70 -13.32
N ILE A 314 15.63 -14.92 -13.50
CA ILE A 314 15.82 -15.70 -14.72
C ILE A 314 15.18 -15.02 -15.94
N PHE A 315 14.03 -14.40 -15.75
CA PHE A 315 13.38 -13.60 -16.80
C PHE A 315 14.28 -12.43 -17.25
N ASN A 316 14.89 -11.74 -16.29
CA ASN A 316 15.83 -10.65 -16.60
C ASN A 316 17.17 -11.15 -17.19
N THR A 317 17.58 -12.39 -16.91
CA THR A 317 18.69 -13.04 -17.62
C THR A 317 18.40 -13.23 -19.10
N ILE A 318 17.14 -13.53 -19.46
CA ILE A 318 16.70 -13.66 -20.87
C ILE A 318 16.76 -12.29 -21.55
N LEU A 319 16.26 -11.24 -20.89
CA LEU A 319 16.35 -9.87 -21.39
C LEU A 319 17.81 -9.48 -21.71
N ALA A 320 18.75 -9.82 -20.83
CA ALA A 320 20.17 -9.55 -21.05
C ALA A 320 20.72 -10.21 -22.33
N GLN A 321 20.21 -11.38 -22.73
CA GLN A 321 20.63 -12.04 -23.98
C GLN A 321 20.11 -11.35 -25.22
N LEU A 322 18.88 -10.81 -25.15
CA LEU A 322 18.28 -10.06 -26.24
C LEU A 322 19.07 -8.78 -26.54
N GLN A 323 19.67 -8.17 -25.51
CA GLN A 323 20.51 -6.98 -25.65
C GLN A 323 21.96 -7.28 -26.07
N THR A 324 22.44 -8.52 -25.94
CA THR A 324 23.85 -8.87 -26.15
C THR A 324 24.02 -9.85 -27.30
N PHE A 325 23.90 -11.15 -27.05
CA PHE A 325 24.13 -12.18 -28.06
C PHE A 325 23.13 -12.13 -29.21
N SER A 326 21.88 -11.69 -28.99
CA SER A 326 20.91 -11.52 -30.08
C SER A 326 21.29 -10.36 -31.01
N VAL A 327 21.86 -9.28 -30.48
CA VAL A 327 22.40 -8.18 -31.28
C VAL A 327 23.57 -8.68 -32.11
N GLN A 328 24.49 -9.41 -31.50
CA GLN A 328 25.66 -9.99 -32.17
C GLN A 328 25.25 -11.03 -33.23
N GLN A 329 24.26 -11.86 -32.94
CA GLN A 329 23.63 -12.75 -33.91
C GLN A 329 23.16 -11.97 -35.14
N GLY A 330 22.46 -10.85 -34.94
CA GLY A 330 22.00 -9.97 -36.02
C GLY A 330 23.13 -9.32 -36.83
N THR A 331 24.31 -9.08 -36.25
CA THR A 331 25.48 -8.57 -37.01
C THR A 331 26.01 -9.57 -38.04
N SER A 332 25.77 -10.86 -37.82
CA SER A 332 26.17 -11.94 -38.75
C SER A 332 25.11 -12.27 -39.81
N MET A 333 24.02 -11.51 -39.87
CA MET A 333 22.86 -11.74 -40.74
C MET A 333 22.72 -10.64 -41.80
N ASN A 334 21.87 -10.87 -42.79
CA ASN A 334 21.58 -9.87 -43.82
C ASN A 334 20.69 -8.75 -43.25
N THR A 335 21.25 -7.55 -43.15
CA THR A 335 20.62 -6.33 -42.61
C THR A 335 20.02 -5.41 -43.67
N HIS A 336 20.08 -5.76 -44.96
CA HIS A 336 19.49 -4.96 -46.03
C HIS A 336 17.96 -4.99 -45.99
N LEU A 337 17.34 -3.84 -45.81
CA LEU A 337 15.88 -3.66 -45.98
C LEU A 337 15.55 -3.15 -47.39
N THR A 338 16.36 -2.21 -47.87
CA THR A 338 16.35 -1.70 -49.25
C THR A 338 17.80 -1.68 -49.76
N PRO A 339 18.03 -1.49 -51.07
CA PRO A 339 19.40 -1.41 -51.60
C PRO A 339 20.29 -0.38 -50.89
N ASN A 340 19.69 0.70 -50.37
CA ASN A 340 20.41 1.83 -49.76
C ASN A 340 20.26 1.92 -48.23
N PHE A 341 19.53 1.00 -47.59
CA PHE A 341 19.25 1.09 -46.15
C PHE A 341 19.55 -0.22 -45.42
N HIS A 342 20.50 -0.13 -44.49
CA HIS A 342 20.89 -1.19 -43.57
C HIS A 342 20.30 -0.95 -42.19
N ILE A 343 19.58 -1.94 -41.68
CA ILE A 343 19.05 -1.89 -40.31
C ILE A 343 20.18 -2.22 -39.33
N PRO A 344 20.50 -1.36 -38.37
CA PRO A 344 21.44 -1.71 -37.32
C PRO A 344 20.88 -2.85 -36.45
N PRO A 345 21.65 -3.92 -36.18
CA PRO A 345 21.15 -5.08 -35.42
C PRO A 345 20.56 -4.76 -34.04
N ALA A 346 21.15 -3.81 -33.32
CA ALA A 346 20.63 -3.37 -32.01
C ALA A 346 19.22 -2.76 -32.10
N SER A 347 18.81 -2.27 -33.28
CA SER A 347 17.47 -1.71 -33.49
C SER A 347 16.36 -2.73 -33.40
N LEU A 348 16.67 -4.04 -33.46
CA LEU A 348 15.66 -5.09 -33.25
C LEU A 348 15.05 -5.02 -31.85
N GLN A 349 15.76 -4.47 -30.86
CA GLN A 349 15.26 -4.25 -29.51
C GLN A 349 14.09 -3.22 -29.49
N SER A 350 13.85 -2.49 -30.57
CA SER A 350 12.66 -1.63 -30.69
C SER A 350 11.36 -2.44 -30.88
N ILE A 351 11.44 -3.69 -31.36
CA ILE A 351 10.26 -4.52 -31.66
C ILE A 351 9.37 -4.74 -30.42
N PRO A 352 9.90 -5.17 -29.25
CA PRO A 352 9.11 -5.28 -28.03
C PRO A 352 8.43 -3.97 -27.63
N TYR A 353 9.12 -2.83 -27.73
CA TYR A 353 8.56 -1.53 -27.34
C TYR A 353 7.48 -1.03 -28.31
N MET A 354 7.67 -1.22 -29.62
CA MET A 354 6.61 -0.97 -30.61
C MET A 354 5.40 -1.83 -30.30
N MET A 355 5.61 -3.12 -30.03
CA MET A 355 4.54 -4.02 -29.64
C MET A 355 3.83 -3.55 -28.37
N LEU A 356 4.56 -3.17 -27.31
CA LEU A 356 3.96 -2.69 -26.05
C LEU A 356 3.08 -1.46 -26.25
N ILE A 357 3.49 -0.50 -27.10
CA ILE A 357 2.69 0.69 -27.42
C ILE A 357 1.32 0.32 -28.00
N PHE A 358 1.22 -0.74 -28.80
CA PHE A 358 -0.06 -1.19 -29.39
C PHE A 358 -0.81 -2.19 -28.51
N VAL A 359 -0.09 -3.13 -27.89
CA VAL A 359 -0.69 -4.27 -27.18
C VAL A 359 -1.16 -3.86 -25.79
N VAL A 360 -0.52 -2.92 -25.11
CA VAL A 360 -0.98 -2.44 -23.79
C VAL A 360 -2.38 -1.79 -23.89
N PRO A 361 -2.64 -0.83 -24.81
CA PRO A 361 -4.00 -0.33 -25.01
C PRO A 361 -5.00 -1.41 -25.40
N LEU A 362 -4.61 -2.36 -26.26
CA LEU A 362 -5.46 -3.49 -26.67
C LEU A 362 -5.78 -4.40 -25.48
N TYR A 363 -4.82 -4.62 -24.58
CA TYR A 363 -4.98 -5.40 -23.37
C TYR A 363 -6.05 -4.78 -22.47
N GLU A 364 -5.94 -3.47 -22.20
CA GLU A 364 -6.89 -2.76 -21.34
C GLU A 364 -8.29 -2.61 -21.97
N THR A 365 -8.37 -2.40 -23.30
CA THR A 365 -9.65 -2.12 -23.98
C THR A 365 -10.39 -3.36 -24.45
N ALA A 366 -9.68 -4.44 -24.80
CA ALA A 366 -10.28 -5.67 -25.33
C ALA A 366 -10.13 -6.85 -24.38
N PHE A 367 -8.90 -7.13 -23.90
CA PHE A 367 -8.65 -8.32 -23.07
C PHE A 367 -9.26 -8.19 -21.67
N VAL A 368 -9.05 -7.08 -20.95
CA VAL A 368 -9.55 -6.89 -19.58
C VAL A 368 -11.08 -6.99 -19.52
N PRO A 369 -11.88 -6.33 -20.39
CA PRO A 369 -13.33 -6.47 -20.38
C PRO A 369 -13.80 -7.90 -20.70
N LEU A 370 -13.14 -8.59 -21.63
CA LEU A 370 -13.46 -9.98 -21.96
C LEU A 370 -13.12 -10.93 -20.81
N ALA A 371 -11.92 -10.81 -20.25
CA ALA A 371 -11.47 -11.59 -19.12
C ALA A 371 -12.37 -11.35 -17.90
N ARG A 372 -12.78 -10.10 -17.64
CA ARG A 372 -13.70 -9.75 -16.57
C ARG A 372 -15.07 -10.42 -16.71
N ARG A 373 -15.60 -10.56 -17.94
CA ARG A 373 -16.84 -11.31 -18.18
C ARG A 373 -16.72 -12.79 -17.81
N ILE A 374 -15.52 -13.37 -17.96
CA ILE A 374 -15.27 -14.79 -17.70
C ILE A 374 -14.91 -15.03 -16.22
N THR A 375 -14.04 -14.20 -15.65
CA THR A 375 -13.43 -14.42 -14.32
C THR A 375 -14.16 -13.71 -13.19
N GLY A 376 -15.02 -12.72 -13.49
CA GLY A 376 -15.71 -11.90 -12.50
C GLY A 376 -14.81 -10.97 -11.68
N LYS A 377 -13.52 -10.82 -12.04
CA LYS A 377 -12.54 -9.94 -11.35
C LYS A 377 -12.32 -8.64 -12.11
N ASP A 378 -12.19 -7.52 -11.40
CA ASP A 378 -12.08 -6.19 -12.03
C ASP A 378 -10.81 -6.00 -12.87
N SER A 379 -9.69 -6.64 -12.48
CA SER A 379 -8.44 -6.66 -13.26
C SER A 379 -8.38 -7.77 -14.34
N GLY A 380 -9.45 -8.54 -14.53
CA GLY A 380 -9.52 -9.69 -15.43
C GLY A 380 -8.77 -10.92 -14.89
N ILE A 381 -7.45 -10.85 -14.74
CA ILE A 381 -6.60 -11.93 -14.20
C ILE A 381 -5.74 -11.41 -13.04
N SER A 382 -5.42 -12.26 -12.05
CA SER A 382 -4.70 -11.79 -10.86
C SER A 382 -3.26 -11.38 -11.18
N PRO A 383 -2.64 -10.47 -10.40
CA PRO A 383 -1.25 -10.04 -10.65
C PRO A 383 -0.25 -11.21 -10.66
N LEU A 384 -0.38 -12.17 -9.74
CA LEU A 384 0.46 -13.37 -9.73
C LEU A 384 0.22 -14.28 -10.94
N GLN A 385 -1.01 -14.34 -11.47
CA GLN A 385 -1.29 -15.07 -12.71
C GLN A 385 -0.62 -14.37 -13.90
N ARG A 386 -0.67 -13.03 -13.98
CA ARG A 386 0.04 -12.24 -15.00
C ARG A 386 1.54 -12.55 -14.97
N VAL A 387 2.18 -12.47 -13.81
CA VAL A 387 3.61 -12.79 -13.66
C VAL A 387 3.91 -14.22 -14.10
N GLY A 388 3.11 -15.21 -13.67
CA GLY A 388 3.28 -16.60 -14.06
C GLY A 388 3.15 -16.83 -15.57
N THR A 389 2.14 -16.22 -16.21
CA THR A 389 1.97 -16.26 -17.67
C THR A 389 3.18 -15.66 -18.38
N GLY A 390 3.67 -14.51 -17.92
CA GLY A 390 4.88 -13.90 -18.47
C GLY A 390 6.09 -14.83 -18.37
N LEU A 391 6.42 -15.33 -17.18
CA LEU A 391 7.56 -16.26 -16.98
C LEU A 391 7.46 -17.52 -17.87
N PHE A 392 6.25 -18.05 -18.06
CA PHE A 392 6.04 -19.18 -18.95
C PHE A 392 6.29 -18.81 -20.42
N VAL A 393 5.72 -17.70 -20.89
CA VAL A 393 5.86 -17.22 -22.28
C VAL A 393 7.32 -16.91 -22.63
N ALA A 394 8.13 -16.43 -21.67
CA ALA A 394 9.55 -16.16 -21.86
C ALA A 394 10.34 -17.40 -22.31
N THR A 395 9.92 -18.60 -21.88
CA THR A 395 10.53 -19.87 -22.29
C THR A 395 10.48 -20.05 -23.80
N PHE A 396 9.35 -19.71 -24.43
CA PHE A 396 9.19 -19.84 -25.88
C PHE A 396 10.02 -18.82 -26.67
N SER A 397 10.39 -17.68 -26.08
CA SER A 397 11.33 -16.74 -26.71
C SER A 397 12.72 -17.37 -26.85
N MET A 398 13.22 -18.03 -25.79
CA MET A 398 14.52 -18.73 -25.86
C MET A 398 14.48 -19.99 -26.74
N VAL A 399 13.34 -20.71 -26.78
CA VAL A 399 13.15 -21.79 -27.76
C VAL A 399 13.21 -21.27 -29.19
N ALA A 400 12.52 -20.16 -29.49
CA ALA A 400 12.59 -19.53 -30.80
C ALA A 400 14.03 -19.12 -31.14
N ALA A 401 14.73 -18.46 -30.22
CA ALA A 401 16.11 -18.03 -30.40
C ALA A 401 17.05 -19.22 -30.68
N ALA A 402 16.90 -20.32 -29.95
CA ALA A 402 17.70 -21.53 -30.15
C ALA A 402 17.48 -22.15 -31.54
N ILE A 403 16.21 -22.24 -31.99
CA ILE A 403 15.86 -22.79 -33.31
C ILE A 403 16.39 -21.88 -34.43
N ILE A 404 16.21 -20.57 -34.30
CA ILE A 404 16.68 -19.58 -35.29
C ILE A 404 18.20 -19.62 -35.37
N GLU A 405 18.91 -19.68 -34.24
CA GLU A 405 20.37 -19.77 -34.22
C GLU A 405 20.89 -21.06 -34.85
N HIS A 406 20.25 -22.19 -34.53
CA HIS A 406 20.59 -23.45 -35.17
C HIS A 406 20.42 -23.38 -36.69
N LYS A 407 19.31 -22.81 -37.17
CA LYS A 407 19.03 -22.61 -38.59
C LYS A 407 20.05 -21.67 -39.25
N ARG A 408 20.41 -20.56 -38.59
CA ARG A 408 21.43 -19.61 -39.07
C ARG A 408 22.78 -20.29 -39.27
N ARG A 409 23.21 -21.12 -38.31
CA ARG A 409 24.51 -21.79 -38.34
C ARG A 409 24.62 -22.89 -39.39
N VAL A 410 23.53 -23.60 -39.67
CA VAL A 410 23.50 -24.72 -40.63
C VAL A 410 23.23 -24.25 -42.07
N SER A 411 22.62 -23.07 -42.25
CA SER A 411 22.35 -22.54 -43.58
C SER A 411 23.63 -22.14 -44.30
N SER A 412 23.71 -22.47 -45.59
CA SER A 412 24.79 -22.01 -46.49
C SER A 412 24.60 -20.57 -46.97
N GLN A 413 23.41 -19.98 -46.76
CA GLN A 413 23.07 -18.61 -47.17
C GLN A 413 22.90 -17.71 -45.95
N THR A 414 23.24 -16.43 -46.09
CA THR A 414 23.03 -15.43 -45.04
C THR A 414 21.53 -15.15 -44.87
N LEU A 415 20.99 -15.51 -43.71
CA LEU A 415 19.57 -15.29 -43.39
C LEU A 415 19.27 -13.81 -43.20
N SER A 416 18.04 -13.40 -43.55
CA SER A 416 17.54 -12.05 -43.24
C SER A 416 17.42 -11.85 -41.73
N ILE A 417 17.80 -10.66 -41.25
CA ILE A 417 17.74 -10.27 -39.85
C ILE A 417 16.33 -10.42 -39.22
N PHE A 418 15.26 -10.34 -40.03
CA PHE A 418 13.88 -10.50 -39.55
C PHE A 418 13.56 -11.90 -39.00
N TRP A 419 14.39 -12.91 -39.30
CA TRP A 419 14.24 -14.23 -38.67
C TRP A 419 14.43 -14.18 -37.16
N ILE A 420 15.09 -13.16 -36.61
CA ILE A 420 15.24 -12.95 -35.16
C ILE A 420 13.95 -12.40 -34.53
N ALA A 421 13.07 -11.73 -35.29
CA ALA A 421 11.87 -11.05 -34.77
C ALA A 421 10.97 -11.90 -33.84
N PRO A 422 10.74 -13.21 -34.07
CA PRO A 422 9.91 -14.03 -33.20
C PRO A 422 10.39 -14.04 -31.73
N GLN A 423 11.69 -14.10 -31.47
CA GLN A 423 12.20 -14.14 -30.09
C GLN A 423 11.95 -12.82 -29.35
N PHE A 424 12.00 -11.69 -30.06
CA PHE A 424 11.67 -10.37 -29.52
C PHE A 424 10.17 -10.19 -29.31
N LEU A 425 9.33 -10.60 -30.26
CA LEU A 425 7.86 -10.49 -30.14
C LEU A 425 7.32 -11.33 -28.96
N ILE A 426 7.79 -12.58 -28.85
CA ILE A 426 7.39 -13.46 -27.75
C ILE A 426 7.86 -12.89 -26.40
N PHE A 427 9.09 -12.38 -26.35
CA PHE A 427 9.61 -11.74 -25.14
C PHE A 427 8.84 -10.47 -24.79
N GLY A 428 8.52 -9.60 -25.75
CA GLY A 428 7.72 -8.39 -25.52
C GLY A 428 6.33 -8.70 -24.95
N LEU A 429 5.68 -9.77 -25.45
CA LEU A 429 4.42 -10.26 -24.87
C LEU A 429 4.61 -10.71 -23.42
N SER A 430 5.67 -11.48 -23.17
CA SER A 430 6.01 -11.98 -21.84
C SER A 430 6.32 -10.85 -20.85
N GLU A 431 7.05 -9.83 -21.31
CA GLU A 431 7.40 -8.64 -20.53
C GLU A 431 6.16 -7.85 -20.16
N MET A 432 5.22 -7.65 -21.09
CA MET A 432 3.94 -7.00 -20.79
C MET A 432 3.25 -7.64 -19.59
N PHE A 433 3.11 -8.98 -19.59
CA PHE A 433 2.47 -9.70 -18.49
C PHE A 433 3.30 -9.65 -17.19
N THR A 434 4.62 -9.81 -17.29
CA THR A 434 5.51 -9.86 -16.12
C THR A 434 5.65 -8.49 -15.45
N ALA A 435 6.01 -7.46 -16.21
CA ALA A 435 6.29 -6.12 -15.69
C ALA A 435 5.04 -5.48 -15.10
N VAL A 436 3.91 -5.51 -15.84
CA VAL A 436 2.63 -4.97 -15.34
C VAL A 436 2.17 -5.76 -14.12
N GLY A 437 2.25 -7.10 -14.16
CA GLY A 437 1.88 -7.96 -13.02
C GLY A 437 2.72 -7.71 -11.77
N LEU A 438 4.03 -7.48 -11.90
CA LEU A 438 4.92 -7.16 -10.78
C LEU A 438 4.61 -5.80 -10.18
N ILE A 439 4.45 -4.76 -11.01
CA ILE A 439 4.17 -3.40 -10.53
C ILE A 439 2.84 -3.39 -9.77
N GLU A 440 1.79 -3.98 -10.34
CA GLU A 440 0.48 -4.09 -9.69
C GLU A 440 0.55 -4.89 -8.39
N PHE A 441 1.28 -6.02 -8.39
CA PHE A 441 1.47 -6.84 -7.20
C PHE A 441 2.19 -6.05 -6.08
N PHE A 442 3.34 -5.44 -6.36
CA PHE A 442 4.11 -4.68 -5.36
C PHE A 442 3.35 -3.46 -4.85
N TYR A 443 2.61 -2.78 -5.73
CA TYR A 443 1.76 -1.66 -5.35
C TYR A 443 0.68 -2.09 -4.34
N MET A 444 0.00 -3.22 -4.62
CA MET A 444 -1.01 -3.79 -3.72
C MET A 444 -0.44 -4.27 -2.37
N GLN A 445 0.86 -4.58 -2.31
CA GLN A 445 1.54 -4.94 -1.06
C GLN A 445 2.08 -3.73 -0.27
N SER A 446 2.06 -2.53 -0.86
CA SER A 446 2.70 -1.37 -0.26
C SER A 446 1.88 -0.77 0.89
N ILE A 447 2.43 -0.80 2.10
CA ILE A 447 1.92 0.00 3.24
C ILE A 447 2.43 1.44 3.08
N GLN A 448 1.66 2.44 3.54
CA GLN A 448 2.03 3.86 3.47
C GLN A 448 3.48 4.07 3.97
N GLY A 449 4.35 4.60 3.11
CA GLY A 449 5.75 4.94 3.43
C GLY A 449 6.84 4.03 2.84
N MET A 450 6.52 2.90 2.20
CA MET A 450 7.52 1.97 1.61
C MET A 450 7.43 1.79 0.08
N GLN A 451 6.61 2.59 -0.61
CA GLN A 451 6.33 2.45 -2.04
C GLN A 451 7.56 2.58 -2.93
N SER A 452 8.39 3.60 -2.71
CA SER A 452 9.63 3.83 -3.47
C SER A 452 10.61 2.68 -3.31
N PHE A 453 10.74 2.12 -2.10
CA PHE A 453 11.63 0.98 -1.82
C PHE A 453 11.13 -0.32 -2.46
N LEU A 454 9.83 -0.64 -2.37
CA LEU A 454 9.27 -1.82 -3.02
C LEU A 454 9.39 -1.74 -4.56
N THR A 455 9.20 -0.54 -5.12
CA THR A 455 9.44 -0.28 -6.56
C THR A 455 10.91 -0.42 -6.93
N ALA A 456 11.82 0.11 -6.10
CA ALA A 456 13.26 -0.04 -6.30
C ALA A 456 13.72 -1.51 -6.19
N MET A 457 13.00 -2.33 -5.43
CA MET A 457 13.23 -3.77 -5.40
C MET A 457 12.99 -4.40 -6.77
N THR A 458 12.05 -3.93 -7.60
CA THR A 458 11.90 -4.42 -8.98
C THR A 458 13.19 -4.24 -9.79
N TYR A 459 13.88 -3.10 -9.68
CA TYR A 459 15.19 -2.88 -10.31
C TYR A 459 16.27 -3.83 -9.78
N CYS A 460 16.19 -4.25 -8.52
CA CYS A 460 17.10 -5.26 -7.98
C CYS A 460 17.02 -6.60 -8.73
N SER A 461 15.83 -6.99 -9.22
CA SER A 461 15.67 -8.21 -10.03
C SER A 461 16.38 -8.08 -11.38
N TYR A 462 16.24 -6.92 -12.02
CA TYR A 462 16.97 -6.61 -13.25
C TYR A 462 18.47 -6.74 -13.00
N SER A 463 18.97 -6.09 -11.95
CA SER A 463 20.39 -6.17 -11.58
C SER A 463 20.90 -7.60 -11.44
N PHE A 464 20.23 -8.43 -10.63
CA PHE A 464 20.65 -9.81 -10.45
C PHE A 464 20.48 -10.67 -11.70
N GLY A 465 19.49 -10.43 -12.54
CA GLY A 465 19.33 -11.16 -13.80
C GLY A 465 20.48 -10.90 -14.78
N PHE A 466 20.92 -9.64 -14.87
CA PHE A 466 22.06 -9.23 -15.69
C PHE A 466 23.38 -9.77 -15.15
N TYR A 467 23.60 -9.76 -13.83
CA TYR A 467 24.78 -10.42 -13.25
C TYR A 467 24.74 -11.94 -13.41
N LEU A 468 23.56 -12.56 -13.28
CA LEU A 468 23.40 -13.98 -13.53
C LEU A 468 23.71 -14.34 -14.99
N SER A 469 23.36 -13.47 -15.94
CA SER A 469 23.80 -13.62 -17.34
C SER A 469 25.33 -13.68 -17.44
N SER A 470 26.04 -12.72 -16.85
CA SER A 470 27.52 -12.71 -16.85
C SER A 470 28.11 -13.98 -16.25
N LEU A 471 27.52 -14.43 -15.13
CA LEU A 471 27.93 -15.65 -14.44
C LEU A 471 27.71 -16.89 -15.32
N LEU A 472 26.54 -17.00 -15.96
CA LEU A 472 26.20 -18.15 -16.82
C LEU A 472 27.10 -18.22 -18.04
N VAL A 473 27.37 -17.10 -18.72
CA VAL A 473 28.30 -17.06 -19.87
C VAL A 473 29.69 -17.54 -19.45
N SER A 474 30.20 -17.06 -18.31
CA SER A 474 31.52 -17.43 -17.79
C SER A 474 31.57 -18.91 -17.36
N LEU A 475 30.53 -19.39 -16.68
CA LEU A 475 30.43 -20.76 -16.20
C LEU A 475 30.32 -21.75 -17.35
N VAL A 476 29.47 -21.47 -18.34
CA VAL A 476 29.29 -22.32 -19.53
C VAL A 476 30.62 -22.46 -20.26
N ASN A 477 31.33 -21.35 -20.50
CA ASN A 477 32.64 -21.42 -21.15
C ASN A 477 33.65 -22.26 -20.36
N ARG A 478 33.70 -22.11 -19.03
CA ARG A 478 34.59 -22.91 -18.17
C ARG A 478 34.25 -24.41 -18.16
N VAL A 479 32.97 -24.76 -18.13
CA VAL A 479 32.51 -26.15 -18.07
C VAL A 479 32.65 -26.85 -19.42
N THR A 480 32.50 -26.11 -20.51
CA THR A 480 32.49 -26.69 -21.87
C THR A 480 33.87 -26.72 -22.50
N SER A 481 34.81 -25.89 -22.02
CA SER A 481 36.21 -25.89 -22.47
C SER A 481 36.99 -27.17 -22.13
N THR A 482 36.49 -28.02 -21.22
CA THR A 482 37.12 -29.29 -20.84
C THR A 482 36.76 -30.46 -21.76
N GLY A 483 35.92 -30.25 -22.78
CA GLY A 483 35.55 -31.28 -23.77
C GLY A 483 36.55 -31.46 -24.90
N SER A 484 36.37 -32.53 -25.69
CA SER A 484 37.25 -32.99 -26.79
C SER A 484 37.50 -32.02 -27.96
N SER A 485 36.93 -30.81 -27.93
CA SER A 485 37.10 -29.77 -28.96
C SER A 485 37.97 -28.58 -28.53
N GLY A 486 38.45 -28.55 -27.29
CA GLY A 486 39.42 -27.54 -26.80
C GLY A 486 38.88 -26.11 -26.62
N GLY A 487 37.63 -25.81 -27.02
CA GLY A 487 36.98 -24.51 -26.86
C GLY A 487 35.64 -24.61 -26.11
N GLY A 488 35.32 -23.60 -25.30
CA GLY A 488 33.99 -23.45 -24.68
C GLY A 488 32.93 -23.00 -25.68
N TRP A 489 31.63 -23.18 -25.36
CA TRP A 489 30.51 -22.92 -26.28
C TRP A 489 30.48 -21.51 -26.86
N LEU A 490 30.93 -20.50 -26.11
CA LEU A 490 30.92 -19.08 -26.51
C LEU A 490 32.34 -18.51 -26.55
N SER A 491 33.37 -19.35 -26.68
CA SER A 491 34.77 -18.91 -26.49
C SER A 491 35.43 -18.41 -27.77
N ASN A 492 34.88 -18.74 -28.93
CA ASN A 492 35.42 -18.29 -30.20
C ASN A 492 34.83 -16.91 -30.48
N ASN A 493 35.66 -15.92 -30.80
CA ASN A 493 35.16 -14.58 -31.19
C ASN A 493 34.45 -14.57 -32.57
N ASP A 494 33.79 -15.68 -32.93
CA ASP A 494 33.09 -15.95 -34.17
C ASP A 494 31.87 -16.84 -33.87
N LEU A 495 30.68 -16.27 -34.02
CA LEU A 495 29.40 -16.95 -33.77
C LEU A 495 29.14 -18.16 -34.67
N ASN A 496 29.85 -18.30 -35.79
CA ASN A 496 29.70 -19.49 -36.65
C ASN A 496 30.41 -20.72 -36.06
N LYS A 497 31.45 -20.49 -35.25
CA LYS A 497 32.22 -21.53 -34.55
C LYS A 497 31.67 -21.82 -33.16
N ASP A 498 31.01 -20.84 -32.56
CA ASP A 498 30.33 -20.98 -31.28
C ASP A 498 29.02 -21.77 -31.36
N ARG A 499 28.57 -22.22 -30.18
CA ARG A 499 27.35 -22.99 -29.94
C ARG A 499 26.34 -22.17 -29.14
N LEU A 500 25.99 -21.00 -29.66
CA LEU A 500 24.98 -20.12 -29.09
C LEU A 500 23.59 -20.78 -29.05
N ASP A 501 23.30 -21.70 -29.98
CA ASP A 501 22.10 -22.54 -29.99
C ASP A 501 21.95 -23.35 -28.70
N LEU A 502 23.03 -23.98 -28.23
CA LEU A 502 23.03 -24.76 -26.99
C LEU A 502 22.85 -23.87 -25.74
N PHE A 503 23.44 -22.68 -25.77
CA PHE A 503 23.26 -21.71 -24.68
C PHE A 503 21.81 -21.22 -24.56
N TYR A 504 21.14 -20.95 -25.70
CA TYR A 504 19.72 -20.62 -25.69
C TYR A 504 18.82 -21.78 -25.24
N TRP A 505 19.13 -23.02 -25.64
CA TRP A 505 18.43 -24.20 -25.11
C TRP A 505 18.58 -24.35 -23.59
N MET A 506 19.77 -24.11 -23.05
CA MET A 506 20.01 -24.11 -21.61
C MET A 506 19.15 -23.05 -20.90
N LEU A 507 19.07 -21.84 -21.44
CA LEU A 507 18.23 -20.78 -20.88
C LEU A 507 16.74 -21.09 -20.99
N ALA A 508 16.29 -21.73 -22.07
CA ALA A 508 14.91 -22.20 -22.20
C ALA A 508 14.57 -23.24 -21.11
N ALA A 509 15.45 -24.22 -20.87
CA ALA A 509 15.26 -25.22 -19.82
C ALA A 509 15.25 -24.57 -18.42
N LEU A 510 16.18 -23.64 -18.16
CA LEU A 510 16.27 -22.90 -16.90
C LEU A 510 15.01 -22.04 -16.66
N SER A 511 14.50 -21.40 -17.69
CA SER A 511 13.24 -20.63 -17.67
C SER A 511 12.04 -21.50 -17.31
N LEU A 512 11.94 -22.69 -17.91
CA LEU A 512 10.86 -23.63 -17.64
C LEU A 512 10.90 -24.16 -16.21
N ILE A 513 12.09 -24.54 -15.72
CA ILE A 513 12.28 -24.98 -14.33
C ILE A 513 11.90 -23.84 -13.36
N ASN A 514 12.31 -22.61 -13.68
CA ASN A 514 11.98 -21.43 -12.90
C ASN A 514 10.47 -21.14 -12.87
N PHE A 515 9.74 -21.39 -13.96
CA PHE A 515 8.29 -21.28 -13.96
C PHE A 515 7.64 -22.25 -12.95
N PHE A 516 8.09 -23.50 -12.89
CA PHE A 516 7.58 -24.44 -11.87
C PHE A 516 7.98 -24.03 -10.44
N ASN A 517 9.18 -23.48 -10.26
CA ASN A 517 9.62 -22.90 -9.00
C ASN A 517 8.71 -21.71 -8.57
N PHE A 518 8.35 -20.85 -9.52
CA PHE A 518 7.39 -19.76 -9.30
C PHE A 518 6.00 -20.29 -8.91
N LEU A 519 5.51 -21.36 -9.53
CA LEU A 519 4.22 -21.97 -9.15
C LEU A 519 4.24 -22.48 -7.71
N PHE A 520 5.36 -23.05 -7.26
CA PHE A 520 5.53 -23.45 -5.87
C PHE A 520 5.47 -22.25 -4.91
N TRP A 521 6.25 -21.20 -5.17
CA TRP A 521 6.29 -20.02 -4.30
C TRP A 521 5.02 -19.19 -4.34
N SER A 522 4.35 -19.07 -5.49
CA SER A 522 3.08 -18.35 -5.60
C SER A 522 1.95 -19.06 -4.83
N ARG A 523 1.93 -20.41 -4.85
CA ARG A 523 1.02 -21.20 -4.01
C ARG A 523 1.34 -21.05 -2.53
N TRP A 524 2.62 -21.16 -2.14
CA TRP A 524 3.05 -20.93 -0.77
C TRP A 524 2.69 -19.51 -0.30
N TYR A 525 2.88 -18.51 -1.15
CA TYR A 525 2.53 -17.12 -0.86
C TYR A 525 1.03 -17.00 -0.58
N SER A 526 0.19 -17.54 -1.47
CA SER A 526 -1.27 -17.47 -1.40
C SER A 526 -1.87 -18.27 -0.23
N SER A 527 -1.28 -19.41 0.15
CA SER A 527 -1.82 -20.30 1.19
C SER A 527 -1.73 -19.75 2.62
N GLY A 528 -1.00 -18.65 2.84
CA GLY A 528 -0.93 -17.99 4.15
C GLY A 528 -1.43 -16.54 4.17
N GLN A 529 -2.14 -16.09 3.13
CA GLN A 529 -2.99 -14.90 3.25
C GLN A 529 -4.33 -15.31 3.85
N SER A 530 -4.75 -14.67 4.95
CA SER A 530 -6.12 -14.81 5.44
C SER A 530 -7.11 -14.28 4.38
N PRO A 531 -8.31 -14.90 4.22
CA PRO A 531 -9.31 -14.53 3.20
C PRO A 531 -9.76 -13.05 3.19
N ALA A 532 -9.38 -12.27 4.20
CA ALA A 532 -9.72 -10.86 4.33
C ALA A 532 -9.00 -9.93 3.31
N LEU A 533 -7.87 -10.34 2.74
CA LEU A 533 -7.10 -9.51 1.78
C LEU A 533 -7.67 -9.54 0.35
N SER A 534 -8.37 -10.60 -0.05
CA SER A 534 -8.92 -10.72 -1.42
C SER A 534 -10.24 -10.00 -1.65
N ASN A 535 -11.00 -9.70 -0.58
CA ASN A 535 -12.33 -9.07 -0.70
C ASN A 535 -12.31 -7.54 -0.59
N SER A 536 -11.21 -6.94 -0.09
CA SER A 536 -11.08 -5.48 0.09
C SER A 536 -10.67 -4.75 -1.20
N SER A 537 -10.01 -5.44 -2.14
CA SER A 537 -9.61 -4.87 -3.44
C SER A 537 -10.73 -4.86 -4.49
N ASN A 538 -11.66 -5.83 -4.43
CA ASN A 538 -12.78 -5.90 -5.37
C ASN A 538 -13.92 -4.93 -5.02
N THR A 539 -14.09 -4.56 -3.74
CA THR A 539 -15.17 -3.66 -3.30
C THR A 539 -14.89 -2.19 -3.63
N ASN A 540 -13.63 -1.75 -3.58
CA ASN A 540 -13.26 -0.37 -3.95
C ASN A 540 -13.35 -0.12 -5.47
N THR A 541 -13.06 -1.13 -6.29
CA THR A 541 -13.04 -0.98 -7.76
C THR A 541 -14.45 -1.02 -8.37
N GLN A 542 -15.40 -1.75 -7.76
CA GLN A 542 -16.81 -1.73 -8.17
C GLN A 542 -17.52 -0.41 -7.84
N LEU A 543 -17.21 0.21 -6.70
CA LEU A 543 -17.81 1.48 -6.30
C LEU A 543 -17.39 2.65 -7.22
N GLU A 544 -16.13 2.69 -7.65
CA GLU A 544 -15.61 3.74 -8.54
C GLU A 544 -16.20 3.65 -9.96
N GLN A 545 -16.48 2.44 -10.45
CA GLN A 545 -17.07 2.23 -11.78
C GLN A 545 -18.57 2.55 -11.83
N GLU A 546 -19.32 2.30 -10.76
CA GLU A 546 -20.74 2.68 -10.66
C GLU A 546 -20.88 4.23 -10.66
N ILE A 547 -19.95 4.93 -10.00
CA ILE A 547 -19.90 6.40 -9.93
C ILE A 547 -19.55 7.01 -11.29
N GLU A 548 -18.62 6.42 -12.07
CA GLU A 548 -18.24 6.96 -13.38
C GLU A 548 -19.32 6.67 -14.45
N LYS A 549 -20.07 5.57 -14.30
CA LYS A 549 -21.23 5.24 -15.14
C LYS A 549 -22.42 6.18 -14.87
N GLN A 550 -22.65 6.62 -13.63
CA GLN A 550 -23.68 7.63 -13.35
C GLN A 550 -23.30 9.04 -13.85
N LYS A 551 -21.99 9.38 -13.85
CA LYS A 551 -21.52 10.67 -14.40
C LYS A 551 -21.65 10.77 -15.92
N SER A 552 -21.52 9.66 -16.67
CA SER A 552 -21.73 9.66 -18.12
C SER A 552 -23.21 9.78 -18.51
N LEU A 553 -24.11 9.18 -17.71
CA LEU A 553 -25.57 9.33 -17.87
C LEU A 553 -26.07 10.75 -17.56
N ALA A 554 -25.43 11.45 -16.61
CA ALA A 554 -25.78 12.84 -16.30
C ALA A 554 -25.42 13.84 -17.43
N ASN A 555 -24.41 13.54 -18.24
CA ASN A 555 -23.97 14.43 -19.33
C ASN A 555 -24.84 14.35 -20.60
N TYR A 556 -25.68 13.33 -20.73
CA TYR A 556 -26.64 13.20 -21.85
C TYR A 556 -27.92 14.02 -21.62
N ASN A 557 -28.26 14.31 -20.35
CA ASN A 557 -29.53 14.96 -19.98
C ASN A 557 -29.46 16.49 -19.83
N ASN A 558 -28.31 17.11 -20.05
CA ASN A 558 -28.13 18.56 -19.90
C ASN A 558 -28.39 19.39 -21.17
N SER A 559 -29.15 18.85 -22.13
CA SER A 559 -29.45 19.53 -23.40
C SER A 559 -30.83 20.20 -23.44
N ASN A 560 -31.64 20.17 -22.37
CA ASN A 560 -32.96 20.78 -22.38
C ASN A 560 -33.28 21.58 -21.10
N ASP A 561 -33.51 22.85 -21.36
CA ASP A 561 -34.49 23.75 -20.75
C ASP A 561 -34.08 24.72 -19.63
N PHE A 562 -34.66 25.91 -19.78
CA PHE A 562 -34.24 27.21 -19.30
C PHE A 562 -35.28 27.75 -18.29
N SER A 563 -34.82 28.63 -17.37
CA SER A 563 -35.52 29.84 -16.91
C SER A 563 -36.02 30.00 -15.45
N TYR A 564 -35.83 31.25 -14.98
CA TYR A 564 -36.34 32.01 -13.82
C TYR A 564 -35.90 31.60 -12.39
N HIS A 565 -35.55 32.47 -11.42
CA HIS A 565 -35.74 33.93 -11.24
C HIS A 565 -34.66 34.52 -10.31
N HIS A 566 -34.28 35.77 -10.57
CA HIS A 566 -33.30 36.57 -9.82
C HIS A 566 -34.01 37.42 -8.73
N ASN A 567 -33.61 37.34 -7.45
CA ASN A 567 -33.24 38.49 -6.59
C ASN A 567 -32.96 38.11 -5.12
N ARG A 568 -31.71 38.31 -4.67
CA ARG A 568 -31.26 38.70 -3.31
C ARG A 568 -29.73 38.66 -3.27
N LYS A 569 -29.11 39.67 -3.88
CA LYS A 569 -27.65 39.91 -3.78
C LYS A 569 -27.44 41.40 -3.52
N SER A 570 -27.39 41.80 -2.25
CA SER A 570 -26.84 43.11 -1.88
C SER A 570 -26.36 43.22 -0.42
N GLU A 571 -26.75 42.34 0.50
CA GLU A 571 -26.34 42.50 1.92
C GLU A 571 -25.17 41.61 2.37
N ALA A 572 -24.93 40.47 1.71
CA ALA A 572 -23.83 39.56 2.08
C ALA A 572 -22.43 40.09 1.71
N LEU A 573 -22.33 40.98 0.72
CA LEU A 573 -21.05 41.50 0.23
C LEU A 573 -20.46 42.57 1.17
N VAL A 574 -21.32 43.27 1.92
CA VAL A 574 -20.90 44.36 2.84
C VAL A 574 -20.38 43.78 4.15
N MET A 575 -20.98 42.70 4.67
CA MET A 575 -20.45 42.01 5.87
C MET A 575 -19.14 41.27 5.61
N LEU A 576 -18.94 40.71 4.40
CA LEU A 576 -17.72 39.95 4.08
C LEU A 576 -16.45 40.82 4.05
N MET A 577 -16.57 42.11 3.73
CA MET A 577 -15.41 43.02 3.69
C MET A 577 -15.03 43.59 5.07
N GLN A 578 -15.94 43.61 6.04
CA GLN A 578 -15.64 44.03 7.42
C GLN A 578 -14.90 42.94 8.22
N GLU A 579 -15.21 41.67 7.99
CA GLU A 579 -14.58 40.55 8.69
C GLU A 579 -13.13 40.29 8.20
N ILE A 580 -12.83 40.54 6.92
CA ILE A 580 -11.47 40.39 6.36
C ILE A 580 -10.48 41.40 6.95
N ARG A 581 -10.92 42.62 7.28
CA ARG A 581 -10.07 43.64 7.92
C ARG A 581 -9.73 43.32 9.38
N ILE A 582 -10.57 42.55 10.06
CA ILE A 582 -10.36 42.17 11.48
C ILE A 582 -9.41 40.96 11.57
N GLN A 583 -9.44 40.04 10.60
CA GLN A 583 -8.55 38.87 10.58
C GLN A 583 -7.10 39.17 10.15
N GLN A 584 -6.84 40.26 9.42
CA GLN A 584 -5.47 40.66 9.07
C GLN A 584 -4.67 41.21 10.26
N LYS A 585 -5.31 41.73 11.32
CA LYS A 585 -4.63 42.30 12.50
C LYS A 585 -4.18 41.27 13.55
N ARG A 586 -4.62 40.01 13.47
CA ARG A 586 -4.21 38.93 14.41
C ARG A 586 -2.99 38.10 13.94
N GLY A 587 -2.48 38.35 12.72
CA GLY A 587 -1.37 37.61 12.12
C GLY A 587 0.05 38.10 12.47
N GLU A 588 0.21 39.15 13.27
CA GLU A 588 1.51 39.77 13.52
C GLU A 588 2.22 39.32 14.81
N ALA A 589 1.53 38.61 15.71
CA ALA A 589 2.13 38.13 16.96
C ALA A 589 2.86 36.75 16.84
N GLY A 590 2.66 36.02 15.73
CA GLY A 590 3.27 34.70 15.51
C GLY A 590 4.62 34.70 14.78
N LYS A 591 5.04 35.83 14.19
CA LYS A 591 6.25 35.91 13.35
C LYS A 591 7.57 35.81 14.13
N ASN A 592 7.57 36.11 15.43
CA ASN A 592 8.81 36.14 16.23
C ASN A 592 9.21 34.77 16.80
N LYS A 593 8.31 33.77 16.81
CA LYS A 593 8.61 32.42 17.31
C LYS A 593 9.15 31.48 16.21
N VAL A 594 8.79 31.73 14.94
CA VAL A 594 9.24 30.95 13.77
C VAL A 594 10.66 31.33 13.31
N ALA A 595 11.06 32.60 13.49
CA ALA A 595 12.43 33.05 13.19
C ALA A 595 13.50 32.40 14.10
N SER A 596 13.12 31.98 15.31
CA SER A 596 13.99 31.29 16.27
C SER A 596 14.26 29.82 15.88
N ILE A 597 13.26 29.13 15.32
CA ILE A 597 13.37 27.72 14.92
C ILE A 597 14.09 27.58 13.56
N SER A 598 13.87 28.52 12.63
CA SER A 598 14.56 28.54 11.33
C SER A 598 16.09 28.68 11.44
N LYS A 599 16.60 29.34 12.49
CA LYS A 599 18.06 29.45 12.74
C LYS A 599 18.70 28.13 13.22
N LYS A 600 17.91 27.14 13.68
CA LYS A 600 18.41 25.87 14.22
C LYS A 600 18.37 24.70 13.22
N MET A 601 17.84 24.92 12.00
CA MET A 601 17.85 23.97 10.88
C MET A 601 18.89 24.30 9.80
N ARG A 602 20.05 24.84 10.18
CA ARG A 602 21.23 24.87 9.31
C ARG A 602 21.95 23.52 9.47
N GLY A 603 21.93 22.73 8.40
CA GLY A 603 22.22 21.29 8.41
C GLY A 603 23.59 20.88 8.95
N LYS A 604 23.63 19.68 9.54
CA LYS A 604 24.85 18.89 9.55
C LYS A 604 24.99 18.27 8.16
N SER A 605 25.87 18.84 7.34
CA SER A 605 26.35 18.21 6.11
C SER A 605 26.89 16.82 6.44
N VAL A 606 26.40 15.79 5.75
CA VAL A 606 27.03 14.47 5.77
C VAL A 606 28.43 14.64 5.18
N PRO A 607 29.50 14.20 5.85
CA PRO A 607 30.84 14.34 5.31
C PRO A 607 30.93 13.55 4.00
N LEU A 608 31.45 14.19 2.95
CA LEU A 608 31.68 13.62 1.61
C LEU A 608 32.30 12.21 1.65
N LYS A 609 33.08 11.90 2.71
CA LYS A 609 33.66 10.58 3.00
C LYS A 609 32.64 9.45 3.15
N VAL A 610 31.45 9.69 3.69
CA VAL A 610 30.40 8.67 3.87
C VAL A 610 29.71 8.37 2.54
N ILE A 611 29.46 9.39 1.72
CA ILE A 611 28.91 9.24 0.37
C ILE A 611 29.91 8.50 -0.51
N ILE A 612 31.18 8.93 -0.49
CA ILE A 612 32.28 8.24 -1.19
C ILE A 612 32.43 6.79 -0.68
N GLY A 613 32.32 6.54 0.62
CA GLY A 613 32.40 5.19 1.20
C GLY A 613 31.27 4.27 0.73
N LEU A 614 30.03 4.77 0.65
CA LEU A 614 28.88 4.03 0.10
C LEU A 614 29.03 3.79 -1.40
N CYS A 615 29.48 4.79 -2.16
CA CYS A 615 29.78 4.65 -3.58
C CYS A 615 30.90 3.63 -3.84
N ILE A 616 31.96 3.64 -3.02
CA ILE A 616 33.07 2.67 -3.10
C ILE A 616 32.58 1.27 -2.70
N ALA A 617 31.73 1.12 -1.68
CA ALA A 617 31.18 -0.19 -1.31
C ALA A 617 30.29 -0.78 -2.41
N CYS A 618 29.44 0.03 -3.05
CA CYS A 618 28.63 -0.40 -4.19
C CYS A 618 29.50 -0.68 -5.43
N PHE A 619 30.54 0.14 -5.66
CA PHE A 619 31.54 -0.08 -6.71
C PHE A 619 32.30 -1.39 -6.49
N LEU A 620 32.78 -1.65 -5.27
CA LEU A 620 33.46 -2.90 -4.89
C LEU A 620 32.53 -4.12 -4.95
N ALA A 621 31.24 -3.98 -4.63
CA ALA A 621 30.27 -5.07 -4.80
C ALA A 621 30.05 -5.43 -6.28
N GLY A 622 30.02 -4.43 -7.17
CA GLY A 622 30.02 -4.64 -8.62
C GLY A 622 31.35 -5.23 -9.13
N SER A 623 32.49 -4.78 -8.56
CA SER A 623 33.82 -5.27 -8.92
C SER A 623 34.14 -6.67 -8.39
N LEU A 624 33.62 -7.06 -7.22
CA LEU A 624 33.81 -8.39 -6.60
C LEU A 624 33.22 -9.52 -7.47
N PHE A 625 32.19 -9.23 -8.26
CA PHE A 625 31.69 -10.16 -9.29
C PHE A 625 32.56 -10.20 -10.56
N THR A 626 33.35 -9.15 -10.84
CA THR A 626 34.24 -9.09 -12.02
C THR A 626 35.62 -9.71 -11.81
N THR A 627 36.13 -9.80 -10.58
CA THR A 627 37.51 -10.23 -10.31
C THR A 627 37.69 -11.69 -9.92
N ARG A 628 36.62 -12.49 -9.78
CA ARG A 628 36.74 -13.92 -9.40
C ARG A 628 36.69 -14.86 -10.59
N THR A 629 37.46 -14.56 -11.65
CA THR A 629 37.76 -15.49 -12.74
C THR A 629 39.23 -15.37 -13.17
N GLN A 630 40.16 -15.49 -12.23
CA GLN A 630 41.54 -15.91 -12.52
C GLN A 630 42.20 -16.44 -11.25
N SER A 631 43.07 -17.44 -11.45
CA SER A 631 43.86 -18.27 -10.51
C SER A 631 43.12 -19.30 -9.65
N SER A 632 43.26 -20.57 -10.05
CA SER A 632 43.32 -21.75 -9.18
C SER A 632 44.79 -21.96 -8.75
N ASP A 633 45.04 -22.35 -7.49
CA ASP A 633 45.88 -23.50 -7.11
C ASP A 633 45.87 -23.75 -5.59
N ASP A 634 46.19 -25.00 -5.23
CA ASP A 634 45.79 -25.83 -4.08
C ASP A 634 46.30 -25.49 -2.65
N GLY A 635 45.60 -26.06 -1.65
CA GLY A 635 46.17 -26.38 -0.32
C GLY A 635 45.17 -26.40 0.85
N PRO A 636 45.07 -27.47 1.68
CA PRO A 636 43.85 -27.79 2.44
C PRO A 636 43.89 -27.49 3.97
N GLN A 637 42.72 -27.70 4.61
CA GLN A 637 42.45 -27.85 6.06
C GLN A 637 42.43 -26.54 6.88
N HIS A 638 41.57 -26.31 7.89
CA HIS A 638 41.08 -27.19 8.94
C HIS A 638 39.72 -26.70 9.50
N LEU A 639 38.87 -27.64 9.89
CA LEU A 639 37.67 -27.47 10.74
C LEU A 639 38.07 -27.06 12.16
N VAL A 640 37.28 -26.17 12.78
CA VAL A 640 37.18 -26.06 14.25
C VAL A 640 35.72 -25.85 14.64
N ASP A 641 35.26 -26.76 15.48
CA ASP A 641 33.95 -26.84 16.10
C ASP A 641 33.72 -25.78 17.19
N VAL A 642 32.42 -25.62 17.44
CA VAL A 642 31.79 -24.86 18.51
C VAL A 642 32.20 -25.40 19.87
N ASP A 643 32.55 -24.50 20.80
CA ASP A 643 32.55 -24.84 22.22
C ASP A 643 31.74 -23.85 23.05
N GLU A 644 30.99 -24.47 23.94
CA GLU A 644 29.97 -23.98 24.85
C GLU A 644 30.65 -23.40 26.10
N CYS A 645 30.06 -22.38 26.73
CA CYS A 645 30.45 -21.99 28.08
C CYS A 645 29.23 -21.77 28.95
N ASP A 646 29.27 -22.53 30.03
CA ASP A 646 28.21 -22.84 30.96
C ASP A 646 28.34 -22.01 32.26
N HIS A 647 27.17 -21.87 32.89
CA HIS A 647 26.85 -21.61 34.28
C HIS A 647 27.44 -20.49 35.17
N ASN A 648 26.45 -19.83 35.79
CA ASN A 648 26.30 -19.44 37.20
C ASN A 648 26.85 -18.10 37.71
N THR A 649 25.94 -17.30 38.27
CA THR A 649 25.96 -16.97 39.71
C THR A 649 24.55 -16.55 40.19
N GLN A 650 24.16 -17.13 41.32
CA GLN A 650 22.90 -16.98 42.04
C GLN A 650 22.66 -15.57 42.63
N ARG A 651 21.39 -15.20 42.84
CA ARG A 651 20.93 -14.64 44.12
C ARG A 651 19.43 -14.86 44.34
N LYS A 652 19.12 -15.53 45.44
CA LYS A 652 17.79 -15.76 46.04
C LYS A 652 17.26 -14.47 46.66
N LEU A 653 15.95 -14.25 46.52
CA LEU A 653 15.06 -13.66 47.52
C LEU A 653 13.70 -14.34 47.33
N GLY A 654 13.26 -15.09 48.32
CA GLY A 654 11.93 -15.71 48.35
C GLY A 654 11.00 -14.92 49.28
N GLU A 655 9.70 -14.93 49.00
CA GLU A 655 8.69 -15.59 49.85
C GLU A 655 7.25 -15.43 49.30
N LYS A 656 6.51 -16.55 49.41
CA LYS A 656 5.08 -16.76 49.72
C LYS A 656 3.93 -16.10 48.93
N SER A 657 3.22 -16.99 48.24
CA SER A 657 1.79 -17.34 48.35
C SER A 657 0.75 -16.26 48.65
N MET A 658 -0.19 -16.08 47.71
CA MET A 658 -1.62 -16.03 48.07
C MET A 658 -2.47 -16.48 46.88
N THR A 659 -3.12 -17.62 47.05
CA THR A 659 -4.18 -18.18 46.20
C THR A 659 -5.44 -17.32 46.29
N GLY A 660 -6.05 -17.03 45.14
CA GLY A 660 -7.38 -16.45 45.04
C GLY A 660 -8.01 -16.86 43.71
N GLU A 661 -8.78 -17.94 43.73
CA GLU A 661 -9.74 -18.30 42.68
C GLU A 661 -10.92 -17.32 42.68
N VAL A 662 -11.34 -16.86 41.50
CA VAL A 662 -12.76 -16.56 41.24
C VAL A 662 -13.13 -17.12 39.87
N ALA A 663 -14.15 -17.98 39.89
CA ALA A 663 -14.69 -18.78 38.81
C ALA A 663 -15.40 -17.97 37.71
N ALA A 664 -15.21 -18.37 36.46
CA ALA A 664 -16.08 -18.01 35.34
C ALA A 664 -17.01 -19.20 35.04
N ASN A 665 -18.24 -19.15 35.52
CA ASN A 665 -19.30 -20.09 35.18
C ASN A 665 -20.34 -19.33 34.34
N GLY A 666 -20.16 -19.29 33.01
CA GLY A 666 -20.98 -18.49 32.10
C GLY A 666 -22.31 -19.16 31.78
N SER A 667 -23.39 -18.73 32.41
CA SER A 667 -24.75 -19.03 31.96
C SER A 667 -25.06 -18.20 30.71
N ARG A 668 -25.67 -18.85 29.71
CA ARG A 668 -26.08 -18.20 28.44
C ARG A 668 -27.27 -17.30 28.70
N ALA A 669 -27.12 -16.00 28.44
CA ALA A 669 -28.19 -15.02 28.60
C ALA A 669 -29.12 -15.05 27.37
N PHE A 670 -30.39 -14.68 27.56
CA PHE A 670 -31.32 -14.47 26.45
C PHE A 670 -31.11 -13.08 25.84
N VAL A 671 -31.10 -12.04 26.66
CA VAL A 671 -30.95 -10.65 26.21
C VAL A 671 -30.09 -9.83 27.16
N VAL A 672 -29.23 -8.97 26.60
CA VAL A 672 -28.48 -7.94 27.33
C VAL A 672 -28.99 -6.55 26.94
N ILE A 673 -29.54 -5.83 27.91
CA ILE A 673 -30.13 -4.49 27.74
C ILE A 673 -29.18 -3.45 28.36
N GLY A 674 -28.62 -2.60 27.50
CA GLY A 674 -27.80 -1.45 27.90
C GLY A 674 -28.59 -0.15 27.85
N ILE A 675 -28.73 0.49 29.02
CA ILE A 675 -29.41 1.78 29.15
C ILE A 675 -28.35 2.90 29.06
N ASN A 676 -28.26 3.59 27.93
CA ASN A 676 -27.33 4.69 27.75
C ASN A 676 -27.71 5.88 28.65
N THR A 677 -26.81 6.28 29.54
CA THR A 677 -27.04 7.37 30.50
C THR A 677 -25.83 8.28 30.66
N ALA A 678 -25.97 9.51 31.17
CA ALA A 678 -24.87 10.46 31.37
C ALA A 678 -24.65 10.77 32.86
N PHE A 679 -23.52 11.41 33.19
CA PHE A 679 -23.23 11.86 34.57
C PHE A 679 -24.34 12.76 35.14
N SER A 680 -24.91 13.63 34.32
CA SER A 680 -26.01 14.53 34.71
C SER A 680 -27.36 13.83 34.92
N SER A 681 -27.50 12.57 34.51
CA SER A 681 -28.78 11.85 34.45
C SER A 681 -29.13 11.07 35.73
N LYS A 682 -28.53 11.38 36.89
CA LYS A 682 -28.79 10.63 38.13
C LYS A 682 -30.29 10.49 38.46
N ARG A 683 -31.04 11.60 38.42
CA ARG A 683 -32.50 11.60 38.67
C ARG A 683 -33.30 10.80 37.63
N ARG A 684 -32.81 10.71 36.39
CA ARG A 684 -33.44 9.86 35.35
C ARG A 684 -33.21 8.39 35.64
N ARG A 685 -32.00 8.00 36.03
CA ARG A 685 -31.71 6.62 36.47
C ARG A 685 -32.57 6.21 37.66
N GLU A 686 -32.71 7.07 38.66
CA GLU A 686 -33.62 6.85 39.79
C GLU A 686 -35.05 6.63 39.32
N SER A 687 -35.54 7.48 38.41
CA SER A 687 -36.88 7.31 37.85
C SER A 687 -37.05 5.99 37.08
N VAL A 688 -36.05 5.55 36.31
CA VAL A 688 -36.08 4.27 35.57
C VAL A 688 -36.13 3.09 36.54
N ARG A 689 -35.30 3.14 37.59
CA ARG A 689 -35.30 2.15 38.69
C ARG A 689 -36.67 2.12 39.40
N GLU A 690 -37.28 3.27 39.65
CA GLU A 690 -38.59 3.36 40.33
C GLU A 690 -39.79 2.94 39.45
N THR A 691 -39.57 2.68 38.17
CA THR A 691 -40.63 2.26 37.25
C THR A 691 -40.39 0.86 36.70
N TRP A 692 -39.71 0.73 35.56
CA TRP A 692 -39.70 -0.50 34.78
C TRP A 692 -38.44 -1.34 34.98
N MET A 693 -37.36 -0.78 35.54
CA MET A 693 -36.13 -1.51 35.79
C MET A 693 -36.16 -2.18 37.17
N LEU A 694 -35.96 -3.50 37.18
CA LEU A 694 -35.86 -4.29 38.40
C LEU A 694 -34.67 -3.84 39.29
N LYS A 695 -34.81 -3.94 40.61
CA LYS A 695 -33.75 -3.58 41.59
C LYS A 695 -33.29 -4.77 42.43
N GLY A 696 -32.05 -4.71 42.90
CA GLY A 696 -31.52 -5.62 43.93
C GLY A 696 -31.68 -7.09 43.56
N GLU A 697 -32.32 -7.87 44.44
CA GLU A 697 -32.46 -9.31 44.25
C GLU A 697 -33.38 -9.69 43.08
N GLN A 698 -34.36 -8.84 42.72
CA GLN A 698 -35.22 -9.07 41.56
C GLN A 698 -34.43 -8.96 40.25
N LEU A 699 -33.48 -8.02 40.15
CA LEU A 699 -32.59 -7.89 39.00
C LEU A 699 -31.69 -9.12 38.85
N ARG A 700 -31.10 -9.58 39.96
CA ARG A 700 -30.28 -10.81 39.98
C ARG A 700 -31.10 -12.05 39.66
N LYS A 701 -32.35 -12.12 40.13
CA LYS A 701 -33.28 -13.20 39.83
C LYS A 701 -33.63 -13.24 38.33
N ALA A 702 -33.89 -12.10 37.70
CA ALA A 702 -34.14 -12.04 36.26
C ALA A 702 -32.91 -12.46 35.43
N GLU A 703 -31.70 -12.09 35.86
CA GLU A 703 -30.45 -12.52 35.22
C GLU A 703 -30.25 -14.03 35.34
N ARG A 704 -30.48 -14.63 36.51
CA ARG A 704 -30.29 -16.07 36.75
C ARG A 704 -31.39 -16.95 36.16
N GLU A 705 -32.66 -16.57 36.31
CA GLU A 705 -33.81 -17.43 35.97
C GLU A 705 -34.36 -17.18 34.56
N LYS A 706 -34.22 -15.95 34.04
CA LYS A 706 -34.77 -15.56 32.72
C LYS A 706 -33.68 -15.21 31.70
N GLY A 707 -32.41 -15.14 32.11
CA GLY A 707 -31.31 -14.73 31.23
C GLY A 707 -31.44 -13.27 30.75
N VAL A 708 -32.12 -12.41 31.50
CA VAL A 708 -32.32 -10.99 31.16
C VAL A 708 -31.33 -10.14 31.96
N VAL A 709 -30.33 -9.60 31.27
CA VAL A 709 -29.30 -8.74 31.87
C VAL A 709 -29.65 -7.28 31.58
N ILE A 710 -29.74 -6.43 32.60
CA ILE A 710 -30.01 -4.98 32.44
C ILE A 710 -28.89 -4.20 33.14
N ARG A 711 -28.24 -3.28 32.42
CA ARG A 711 -27.19 -2.41 32.98
C ARG A 711 -27.26 -0.98 32.46
N PHE A 712 -27.01 0.00 33.33
CA PHE A 712 -26.75 1.38 32.93
C PHE A 712 -25.36 1.52 32.33
N VAL A 713 -25.29 1.96 31.07
CA VAL A 713 -24.04 2.08 30.33
C VAL A 713 -23.47 3.49 30.52
N ILE A 714 -22.28 3.57 31.11
CA ILE A 714 -21.61 4.84 31.36
C ILE A 714 -20.09 4.72 31.21
N GLY A 715 -19.47 5.73 30.62
CA GLY A 715 -18.02 5.89 30.55
C GLY A 715 -17.43 6.43 31.85
N HIS A 716 -16.23 7.00 31.74
CA HIS A 716 -15.54 7.73 32.80
C HIS A 716 -15.42 9.21 32.45
N SER A 717 -15.15 10.04 33.45
CA SER A 717 -14.90 11.47 33.22
C SER A 717 -13.52 11.70 32.59
N VAL A 718 -13.24 12.92 32.11
CA VAL A 718 -11.92 13.28 31.51
C VAL A 718 -10.78 13.03 32.50
N THR A 719 -11.01 13.30 33.79
CA THR A 719 -10.04 13.05 34.86
C THR A 719 -10.46 11.79 35.62
N ARG A 720 -9.88 10.64 35.28
CA ARG A 720 -10.21 9.37 35.96
C ARG A 720 -10.07 9.50 37.48
N GLY A 721 -11.10 9.06 38.20
CA GLY A 721 -11.17 9.19 39.66
C GLY A 721 -11.59 10.58 40.16
N GLY A 722 -12.03 11.45 39.24
CA GLY A 722 -12.60 12.76 39.56
C GLY A 722 -13.91 12.68 40.36
N ILE A 723 -14.46 13.83 40.72
CA ILE A 723 -15.70 13.93 41.53
C ILE A 723 -16.88 13.23 40.83
N LEU A 724 -16.99 13.39 39.51
CA LEU A 724 -18.05 12.75 38.72
C LEU A 724 -17.94 11.23 38.71
N ASP A 725 -16.71 10.68 38.60
CA ASP A 725 -16.49 9.23 38.64
C ASP A 725 -16.80 8.66 40.02
N ARG A 726 -16.36 9.35 41.09
CA ARG A 726 -16.67 8.95 42.48
C ARG A 726 -18.18 8.94 42.77
N GLY A 727 -18.95 9.84 42.16
CA GLY A 727 -20.40 9.84 42.27
C GLY A 727 -21.05 8.58 41.67
N ILE A 728 -20.53 8.11 40.53
CA ILE A 728 -20.99 6.86 39.91
C ILE A 728 -20.50 5.64 40.71
N ASP A 729 -19.27 5.66 41.22
CA ASP A 729 -18.74 4.56 42.05
C ASP A 729 -19.57 4.38 43.33
N ALA A 730 -20.09 5.47 43.90
CA ALA A 730 -21.02 5.42 45.04
C ALA A 730 -22.38 4.81 44.66
N GLU A 731 -22.96 5.19 43.50
CA GLU A 731 -24.21 4.56 43.02
C GLU A 731 -24.01 3.07 42.69
N GLU A 732 -22.87 2.70 42.10
CA GLU A 732 -22.54 1.31 41.78
C GLU A 732 -22.38 0.46 43.04
N ALA A 733 -21.78 1.01 44.10
CA ALA A 733 -21.68 0.32 45.39
C ALA A 733 -23.06 0.05 46.04
N GLU A 734 -24.05 0.90 45.77
CA GLU A 734 -25.41 0.78 46.30
C GLU A 734 -26.28 -0.18 45.47
N TYR A 735 -26.26 -0.07 44.14
CA TYR A 735 -27.20 -0.76 43.25
C TYR A 735 -26.59 -1.89 42.42
N GLY A 736 -25.28 -1.85 42.12
CA GLY A 736 -24.58 -2.87 41.33
C GLY A 736 -25.13 -3.08 39.92
N ASP A 737 -25.60 -2.00 39.28
CA ASP A 737 -26.37 -2.03 38.04
C ASP A 737 -25.71 -1.28 36.87
N PHE A 738 -24.43 -0.90 36.98
CA PHE A 738 -23.70 -0.25 35.88
C PHE A 738 -22.87 -1.22 35.03
N LEU A 739 -22.70 -0.83 33.77
CA LEU A 739 -21.66 -1.31 32.86
C LEU A 739 -20.70 -0.14 32.58
N ARG A 740 -19.55 -0.16 33.25
CA ARG A 740 -18.50 0.86 33.10
C ARG A 740 -17.72 0.61 31.81
N LEU A 741 -17.75 1.58 30.90
CA LEU A 741 -17.00 1.56 29.66
C LEU A 741 -15.69 2.32 29.79
N ASN A 742 -14.65 1.85 29.10
CA ASN A 742 -13.41 2.60 28.93
C ASN A 742 -13.60 3.68 27.84
N HIS A 743 -14.36 4.71 28.19
CA HIS A 743 -14.83 5.75 27.29
C HIS A 743 -14.89 7.09 28.03
N VAL A 744 -14.34 8.16 27.46
CA VAL A 744 -14.53 9.50 28.03
C VAL A 744 -15.93 10.00 27.66
N GLU A 745 -16.80 10.20 28.65
CA GLU A 745 -18.14 10.74 28.40
C GLU A 745 -18.06 12.13 27.76
N GLY A 746 -18.84 12.33 26.70
CA GLY A 746 -18.91 13.60 26.00
C GLY A 746 -20.06 13.61 24.99
N TYR A 747 -20.63 14.79 24.78
CA TYR A 747 -21.83 14.99 23.95
C TYR A 747 -21.64 14.49 22.49
N HIS A 748 -20.47 14.71 21.90
CA HIS A 748 -20.14 14.26 20.53
C HIS A 748 -19.60 12.83 20.45
N GLN A 749 -19.68 12.05 21.54
CA GLN A 749 -19.10 10.71 21.59
C GLN A 749 -20.12 9.57 21.68
N LEU A 750 -21.42 9.84 21.54
CA LEU A 750 -22.49 8.86 21.71
C LEU A 750 -22.34 7.63 20.79
N SER A 751 -22.00 7.82 19.51
CA SER A 751 -21.72 6.72 18.57
C SER A 751 -20.53 5.86 19.00
N THR A 752 -19.54 6.46 19.67
CA THR A 752 -18.40 5.72 20.24
C THR A 752 -18.82 4.92 21.46
N LYS A 753 -19.67 5.49 22.32
CA LYS A 753 -20.25 4.82 23.48
C LYS A 753 -21.08 3.60 23.08
N THR A 754 -21.99 3.74 22.11
CA THR A 754 -22.82 2.63 21.60
C THR A 754 -21.97 1.50 21.02
N ARG A 755 -20.93 1.84 20.26
CA ARG A 755 -19.99 0.83 19.73
C ARG A 755 -19.31 0.05 20.86
N LEU A 756 -18.76 0.77 21.85
CA LEU A 756 -18.08 0.18 23.00
C LEU A 756 -19.02 -0.62 23.89
N PHE A 757 -20.29 -0.21 24.00
CA PHE A 757 -21.32 -0.98 24.67
C PHE A 757 -21.44 -2.38 24.07
N PHE A 758 -21.71 -2.50 22.77
CA PHE A 758 -21.85 -3.81 22.13
C PHE A 758 -20.57 -4.65 22.23
N SER A 759 -19.39 -4.05 22.03
CA SER A 759 -18.12 -4.76 22.18
C SER A 759 -17.91 -5.29 23.61
N THR A 760 -18.22 -4.49 24.62
CA THR A 760 -18.03 -4.87 26.04
C THR A 760 -19.10 -5.86 26.49
N ALA A 761 -20.34 -5.70 26.02
CA ALA A 761 -21.45 -6.59 26.34
C ALA A 761 -21.19 -8.01 25.81
N VAL A 762 -20.77 -8.14 24.54
CA VAL A 762 -20.40 -9.43 23.93
C VAL A 762 -19.21 -10.08 24.63
N ALA A 763 -18.27 -9.29 25.14
CA ALA A 763 -17.11 -9.81 25.88
C ALA A 763 -17.47 -10.30 27.30
N LYS A 764 -18.58 -9.82 27.87
CA LYS A 764 -19.01 -10.13 29.24
C LYS A 764 -20.09 -11.20 29.32
N TRP A 765 -21.05 -11.16 28.41
CA TRP A 765 -22.22 -12.04 28.42
C TRP A 765 -22.36 -12.71 27.07
N ASP A 766 -22.56 -14.03 27.07
CA ASP A 766 -22.98 -14.74 25.87
C ASP A 766 -24.51 -14.68 25.77
N ALA A 767 -25.03 -13.70 25.00
CA ALA A 767 -26.46 -13.46 24.84
C ALA A 767 -26.96 -13.67 23.40
N GLU A 768 -28.24 -14.04 23.25
CA GLU A 768 -28.88 -14.20 21.93
C GLU A 768 -29.22 -12.86 21.28
N PHE A 769 -29.62 -11.87 22.09
CA PHE A 769 -29.90 -10.50 21.65
C PHE A 769 -29.19 -9.45 22.51
N TYR A 770 -28.84 -8.33 21.89
CA TYR A 770 -28.28 -7.16 22.56
C TYR A 770 -29.12 -5.94 22.22
N VAL A 771 -29.54 -5.20 23.24
CA VAL A 771 -30.47 -4.08 23.13
C VAL A 771 -29.81 -2.82 23.67
N LYS A 772 -29.92 -1.72 22.93
CA LYS A 772 -29.63 -0.38 23.44
C LYS A 772 -30.94 0.35 23.67
N VAL A 773 -31.05 1.04 24.79
CA VAL A 773 -32.19 1.92 25.12
C VAL A 773 -31.68 3.21 25.78
N ASP A 774 -32.37 4.32 25.62
CA ASP A 774 -32.05 5.60 26.29
C ASP A 774 -32.69 5.72 27.69
N ASP A 775 -32.08 6.52 28.57
CA ASP A 775 -32.53 6.71 29.97
C ASP A 775 -33.81 7.53 30.14
N ASP A 776 -34.40 8.00 29.04
CA ASP A 776 -35.69 8.70 28.99
C ASP A 776 -36.75 7.96 28.17
N VAL A 777 -36.61 6.64 28.01
CA VAL A 777 -37.60 5.77 27.35
C VAL A 777 -38.30 4.88 28.38
N HIS A 778 -39.62 4.72 28.24
CA HIS A 778 -40.40 3.72 29.00
C HIS A 778 -40.38 2.39 28.24
N LEU A 779 -40.07 1.30 28.94
CA LEU A 779 -39.91 -0.04 28.37
C LEU A 779 -40.82 -1.05 29.10
N ASN A 780 -41.51 -1.88 28.34
CA ASN A 780 -42.23 -3.06 28.85
C ASN A 780 -41.35 -4.30 28.60
N LEU A 781 -40.73 -4.83 29.66
CA LEU A 781 -39.69 -5.86 29.58
C LEU A 781 -40.22 -7.21 29.07
N GLY A 782 -41.40 -7.62 29.52
CA GLY A 782 -42.10 -8.82 29.11
C GLY A 782 -42.46 -8.76 27.63
N MET A 783 -43.05 -7.65 27.19
CA MET A 783 -43.32 -7.42 25.76
C MET A 783 -42.05 -7.41 24.90
N LEU A 784 -40.97 -6.78 25.38
CA LEU A 784 -39.67 -6.81 24.68
C LEU A 784 -39.17 -8.25 24.52
N VAL A 785 -39.14 -9.03 25.61
CA VAL A 785 -38.65 -10.42 25.60
C VAL A 785 -39.50 -11.30 24.69
N THR A 786 -40.84 -11.19 24.74
CA THR A 786 -41.74 -11.91 23.83
C THR A 786 -41.49 -11.54 22.38
N THR A 787 -41.30 -10.25 22.09
CA THR A 787 -41.01 -9.77 20.73
C THR A 787 -39.70 -10.36 20.21
N LEU A 788 -38.62 -10.31 21.00
CA LEU A 788 -37.32 -10.89 20.62
C LEU A 788 -37.39 -12.41 20.47
N ALA A 789 -38.17 -13.11 21.30
CA ALA A 789 -38.34 -14.56 21.23
C ALA A 789 -38.93 -15.02 19.88
N ASN A 790 -39.84 -14.22 19.29
CA ASN A 790 -40.41 -14.48 17.96
C ASN A 790 -39.37 -14.41 16.83
N HIS A 791 -38.21 -13.81 17.08
CA HIS A 791 -37.11 -13.68 16.13
C HIS A 791 -35.93 -14.62 16.41
N ARG A 792 -36.04 -15.51 17.41
CA ARG A 792 -34.95 -16.40 17.86
C ARG A 792 -34.39 -17.31 16.76
N SER A 793 -35.23 -17.79 15.86
CA SER A 793 -34.85 -18.67 14.75
C SER A 793 -34.18 -17.95 13.58
N LYS A 794 -34.11 -16.61 13.61
CA LYS A 794 -33.63 -15.79 12.50
C LYS A 794 -32.22 -15.27 12.79
N PRO A 795 -31.17 -15.80 12.12
CA PRO A 795 -29.81 -15.29 12.28
C PRO A 795 -29.71 -13.86 11.71
N ARG A 796 -28.74 -13.08 12.20
CA ARG A 796 -28.45 -11.72 11.70
C ARG A 796 -29.68 -10.77 11.63
N THR A 797 -30.41 -10.62 12.74
CA THR A 797 -31.63 -9.79 12.82
C THR A 797 -31.33 -8.43 13.47
N TYR A 798 -31.81 -7.35 12.85
CA TYR A 798 -31.79 -5.97 13.38
C TYR A 798 -33.22 -5.45 13.51
N ILE A 799 -33.66 -5.23 14.76
CA ILE A 799 -35.05 -4.96 15.14
C ILE A 799 -35.16 -3.56 15.74
N GLY A 800 -36.15 -2.81 15.29
CA GLY A 800 -36.51 -1.52 15.87
C GLY A 800 -37.56 -0.83 15.01
N CYS A 801 -37.95 0.37 15.41
CA CYS A 801 -38.83 1.21 14.59
C CYS A 801 -38.00 1.90 13.51
N MET A 802 -38.13 1.43 12.27
CA MET A 802 -37.27 1.83 11.15
C MET A 802 -37.73 3.18 10.58
N LYS A 803 -36.79 4.10 10.38
CA LYS A 803 -37.03 5.44 9.85
C LYS A 803 -36.03 5.82 8.76
N SER A 804 -36.40 6.85 7.99
CA SER A 804 -35.52 7.58 7.08
C SER A 804 -35.87 9.07 7.17
N GLY A 805 -34.90 9.91 7.49
CA GLY A 805 -35.08 11.36 7.69
C GLY A 805 -34.05 12.17 6.91
N PRO A 806 -34.24 13.50 6.76
CA PRO A 806 -33.29 14.35 6.06
C PRO A 806 -31.93 14.35 6.76
N VAL A 807 -30.85 14.39 5.98
CA VAL A 807 -29.49 14.53 6.51
C VAL A 807 -29.32 15.93 7.10
N LEU A 808 -28.83 16.02 8.33
CA LEU A 808 -28.71 17.27 9.06
C LEU A 808 -27.43 18.04 8.64
N SER A 809 -27.45 18.68 7.47
CA SER A 809 -26.30 19.39 6.87
C SER A 809 -26.06 20.81 7.40
N GLN A 810 -27.04 21.42 8.06
CA GLN A 810 -26.98 22.82 8.49
C GLN A 810 -26.15 23.00 9.77
N LYS A 811 -25.10 23.83 9.73
CA LYS A 811 -24.30 24.14 10.92
C LYS A 811 -25.15 24.84 11.99
N GLY A 812 -25.13 24.31 13.21
CA GLY A 812 -25.86 24.87 14.36
C GLY A 812 -27.12 24.09 14.76
N VAL A 813 -27.57 23.12 13.97
CA VAL A 813 -28.66 22.22 14.37
C VAL A 813 -28.15 21.10 15.27
N LYS A 814 -29.00 20.64 16.21
CA LYS A 814 -28.71 19.51 17.10
C LYS A 814 -28.41 18.27 16.22
N TYR A 815 -27.28 17.60 16.47
CA TYR A 815 -26.79 16.47 15.68
C TYR A 815 -26.43 16.78 14.22
N HIS A 816 -26.03 18.01 13.92
CA HIS A 816 -25.40 18.36 12.64
C HIS A 816 -24.30 17.35 12.26
N GLU A 817 -24.41 16.80 11.05
CA GLU A 817 -23.49 15.80 10.52
C GLU A 817 -22.38 16.49 9.72
N PRO A 818 -21.16 16.65 10.27
CA PRO A 818 -20.06 17.34 9.58
C PRO A 818 -19.65 16.66 8.26
N GLU A 819 -19.92 15.37 8.12
CA GLU A 819 -19.66 14.60 6.91
C GLU A 819 -20.95 14.35 6.09
N TYR A 820 -21.92 15.28 6.15
CA TYR A 820 -23.22 15.15 5.47
C TYR A 820 -23.08 14.86 3.95
N TRP A 821 -22.00 15.34 3.34
CA TRP A 821 -21.67 15.14 1.93
C TRP A 821 -21.46 13.66 1.55
N LYS A 822 -21.19 12.77 2.52
CA LYS A 822 -21.12 11.31 2.28
C LYS A 822 -22.48 10.69 1.96
N PHE A 823 -23.56 11.38 2.31
CA PHE A 823 -24.93 10.96 2.00
C PHE A 823 -25.43 11.55 0.66
N GLY A 824 -24.55 12.21 -0.10
CA GLY A 824 -24.84 12.83 -1.39
C GLY A 824 -25.09 14.33 -1.30
N GLU A 825 -25.96 14.85 -2.17
CA GLU A 825 -26.23 16.28 -2.30
C GLU A 825 -27.15 16.82 -1.19
N GLU A 826 -27.19 18.14 -1.05
CA GLU A 826 -28.03 18.83 -0.07
C GLU A 826 -29.52 18.55 -0.36
N GLY A 827 -30.21 17.92 0.61
CA GLY A 827 -31.60 17.46 0.45
C GLY A 827 -31.79 15.94 0.55
N ASN A 828 -30.70 15.16 0.53
CA ASN A 828 -30.77 13.71 0.68
C ASN A 828 -31.20 13.26 2.08
N LYS A 829 -31.74 12.03 2.15
CA LYS A 829 -32.18 11.38 3.40
C LYS A 829 -31.15 10.34 3.86
N TYR A 830 -31.06 10.14 5.17
CA TYR A 830 -30.37 8.98 5.73
C TYR A 830 -31.01 7.69 5.19
N PHE A 831 -30.18 6.66 4.97
CA PHE A 831 -30.65 5.31 4.66
C PHE A 831 -31.59 4.80 5.77
N ARG A 832 -32.37 3.74 5.49
CA ARG A 832 -33.32 3.19 6.46
C ARG A 832 -32.57 2.56 7.65
N HIS A 833 -32.85 3.05 8.86
CA HIS A 833 -32.23 2.59 10.12
C HIS A 833 -33.24 2.65 11.27
N ALA A 834 -33.02 1.90 12.35
CA ALA A 834 -33.89 1.97 13.52
C ALA A 834 -33.68 3.30 14.27
N THR A 835 -34.72 3.78 14.96
CA THR A 835 -34.61 5.01 15.76
C THR A 835 -33.72 4.85 17.00
N GLY A 836 -32.96 5.89 17.36
CA GLY A 836 -31.99 5.85 18.46
C GLY A 836 -32.55 5.51 19.84
N GLN A 837 -33.81 5.81 20.13
CA GLN A 837 -34.40 5.58 21.46
C GLN A 837 -34.30 4.11 21.90
N ILE A 838 -34.51 3.18 20.98
CA ILE A 838 -34.37 1.75 21.24
C ILE A 838 -34.16 0.95 19.95
N TYR A 839 -33.27 -0.03 20.00
CA TYR A 839 -33.14 -1.06 18.98
C TYR A 839 -32.47 -2.32 19.55
N ALA A 840 -32.71 -3.44 18.89
CA ALA A 840 -32.13 -4.74 19.23
C ALA A 840 -31.38 -5.34 18.03
N ILE A 841 -30.27 -6.01 18.31
CA ILE A 841 -29.51 -6.77 17.32
C ILE A 841 -29.26 -8.19 17.82
N SER A 842 -29.24 -9.15 16.90
CA SER A 842 -28.90 -10.54 17.24
C SER A 842 -27.43 -10.69 17.61
N LYS A 843 -27.11 -11.81 18.27
CA LYS A 843 -25.75 -12.21 18.64
C LYS A 843 -24.74 -12.04 17.50
N ASP A 844 -25.06 -12.52 16.31
CA ASP A 844 -24.15 -12.45 15.15
C ASP A 844 -23.77 -11.00 14.80
N LEU A 845 -24.73 -10.09 14.85
CA LEU A 845 -24.50 -8.67 14.55
C LEU A 845 -23.74 -7.98 15.68
N ALA A 846 -24.02 -8.33 16.93
CA ALA A 846 -23.26 -7.81 18.07
C ALA A 846 -21.80 -8.29 18.03
N HIS A 847 -21.55 -9.57 17.69
CA HIS A 847 -20.21 -10.10 17.46
C HIS A 847 -19.54 -9.41 16.27
N TYR A 848 -20.26 -9.17 15.17
CA TYR A 848 -19.74 -8.39 14.04
C TYR A 848 -19.29 -7.00 14.49
N ILE A 849 -20.12 -6.28 15.27
CA ILE A 849 -19.77 -4.96 15.79
C ILE A 849 -18.57 -5.05 16.74
N SER A 850 -18.49 -6.09 17.58
CA SER A 850 -17.37 -6.31 18.49
C SER A 850 -16.05 -6.52 17.75
N ILE A 851 -16.03 -7.47 16.79
CA ILE A 851 -14.87 -7.84 15.97
C ILE A 851 -14.40 -6.66 15.12
N ASN A 852 -15.33 -5.93 14.51
CA ASN A 852 -15.03 -4.85 13.57
C ASN A 852 -15.02 -3.46 14.21
N SER A 853 -15.19 -3.36 15.54
CA SER A 853 -15.35 -2.09 16.24
C SER A 853 -14.29 -1.05 15.84
N GLY A 854 -13.04 -1.44 15.64
CA GLY A 854 -11.94 -0.55 15.24
C GLY A 854 -12.11 0.18 13.90
N ILE A 855 -12.89 -0.35 12.96
CA ILE A 855 -13.08 0.21 11.60
C ILE A 855 -14.49 0.76 11.34
N LEU A 856 -15.44 0.49 12.22
CA LEU A 856 -16.82 0.95 12.08
C LEU A 856 -16.89 2.49 12.13
N HIS A 857 -17.28 3.09 11.00
CA HIS A 857 -17.35 4.54 10.84
C HIS A 857 -18.45 5.15 11.72
N ARG A 858 -18.19 6.30 12.34
CA ARG A 858 -19.10 6.90 13.32
C ARG A 858 -19.61 8.23 12.78
N PHE A 859 -20.91 8.30 12.60
CA PHE A 859 -21.64 9.53 12.32
C PHE A 859 -22.00 10.25 13.63
N ALA A 860 -22.41 11.51 13.53
CA ALA A 860 -22.82 12.32 14.68
C ALA A 860 -24.02 11.71 15.42
N ASN A 861 -24.92 11.04 14.68
CA ASN A 861 -26.03 10.27 15.22
C ASN A 861 -25.63 8.80 15.42
N GLU A 862 -25.91 8.23 16.60
CA GLU A 862 -25.53 6.85 16.90
C GLU A 862 -26.42 5.82 16.20
N ASP A 863 -27.68 6.16 15.97
CA ASP A 863 -28.66 5.32 15.27
C ASP A 863 -28.35 5.22 13.77
N VAL A 864 -27.98 6.34 13.15
CA VAL A 864 -27.38 6.37 11.81
C VAL A 864 -26.09 5.57 11.80
N SER A 865 -25.22 5.72 12.80
CA SER A 865 -23.98 4.93 12.86
C SER A 865 -24.25 3.43 12.87
N LEU A 866 -25.19 2.96 13.70
CA LEU A 866 -25.55 1.55 13.74
C LEU A 866 -26.11 1.06 12.41
N GLY A 867 -27.04 1.81 11.81
CA GLY A 867 -27.60 1.42 10.51
C GLY A 867 -26.53 1.37 9.41
N ALA A 868 -25.53 2.27 9.43
CA ALA A 868 -24.41 2.24 8.49
C ALA A 868 -23.51 1.02 8.67
N TRP A 869 -23.36 0.52 9.90
CA TRP A 869 -22.57 -0.69 10.16
C TRP A 869 -23.24 -1.94 9.61
N LEU A 870 -24.57 -1.92 9.45
CA LEU A 870 -25.37 -3.08 9.09
C LEU A 870 -25.84 -3.06 7.62
N ILE A 871 -25.87 -1.89 6.95
CA ILE A 871 -26.44 -1.74 5.59
C ILE A 871 -25.70 -2.55 4.51
N GLY A 872 -24.40 -2.77 4.66
CA GLY A 872 -23.58 -3.56 3.73
C GLY A 872 -23.60 -5.07 4.03
N LEU A 873 -24.35 -5.49 5.04
CA LEU A 873 -24.46 -6.88 5.48
C LEU A 873 -25.81 -7.46 5.05
N GLU A 874 -25.85 -8.77 4.87
CA GLU A 874 -27.10 -9.51 4.68
C GLU A 874 -27.84 -9.65 6.03
N VAL A 875 -28.51 -8.56 6.43
CA VAL A 875 -29.22 -8.40 7.71
C VAL A 875 -30.73 -8.39 7.47
N GLN A 876 -31.47 -9.07 8.34
CA GLN A 876 -32.91 -8.94 8.37
C GLN A 876 -33.32 -7.69 9.17
N HIS A 877 -33.73 -6.65 8.47
CA HIS A 877 -34.31 -5.45 9.07
C HIS A 877 -35.78 -5.71 9.43
N VAL A 878 -36.09 -5.70 10.73
CA VAL A 878 -37.45 -5.84 11.25
C VAL A 878 -37.95 -4.47 11.70
N ASP A 879 -38.98 -3.98 11.02
CA ASP A 879 -39.65 -2.73 11.35
C ASP A 879 -40.80 -3.00 12.34
N ASP A 880 -40.55 -2.75 13.62
CA ASP A 880 -41.50 -3.00 14.69
C ASP A 880 -41.97 -1.68 15.32
N HIS A 881 -43.19 -1.27 14.96
CA HIS A 881 -43.82 -0.04 15.45
C HIS A 881 -44.19 -0.09 16.94
N SER A 882 -44.24 -1.27 17.58
CA SER A 882 -44.44 -1.37 19.02
C SER A 882 -43.25 -0.81 19.82
N MET A 883 -42.09 -0.67 19.18
CA MET A 883 -40.87 -0.09 19.77
C MET A 883 -40.80 1.45 19.66
N CYS A 884 -41.86 2.13 19.19
CA CYS A 884 -41.89 3.58 19.05
C CYS A 884 -43.28 4.21 19.26
N CYS A 885 -44.02 3.72 20.25
CA CYS A 885 -45.31 4.31 20.59
C CYS A 885 -45.17 5.70 21.22
N GLY A 886 -46.16 6.55 21.01
CA GLY A 886 -46.28 7.82 21.75
C GLY A 886 -46.63 7.57 23.20
N THR A 887 -46.25 8.49 24.09
CA THR A 887 -46.74 8.48 25.48
C THR A 887 -48.27 8.74 25.53
N PRO A 888 -48.96 8.66 26.69
CA PRO A 888 -50.40 8.85 26.76
C PRO A 888 -50.88 10.12 26.04
N PRO A 889 -51.91 10.02 25.19
CA PRO A 889 -52.89 8.92 25.15
C PRO A 889 -52.57 7.73 24.23
N ASP A 890 -51.50 7.75 23.41
CA ASP A 890 -51.28 6.69 22.38
C ASP A 890 -51.00 5.31 22.99
N CYS A 891 -49.99 5.18 23.83
CA CYS A 891 -49.68 3.91 24.48
C CYS A 891 -50.79 3.42 25.40
N GLU A 892 -51.52 4.33 26.05
CA GLU A 892 -52.64 4.00 26.96
C GLU A 892 -53.80 3.38 26.17
N PHE A 893 -54.17 3.99 25.04
CA PHE A 893 -55.16 3.44 24.13
C PHE A 893 -54.76 2.08 23.58
N LYS A 894 -53.51 1.91 23.16
CA LYS A 894 -52.98 0.63 22.65
C LYS A 894 -52.98 -0.48 23.69
N THR A 895 -52.67 -0.14 24.95
CA THR A 895 -52.79 -1.07 26.08
C THR A 895 -54.24 -1.49 26.30
N HIS A 896 -55.20 -0.55 26.28
CA HIS A 896 -56.64 -0.89 26.36
C HIS A 896 -57.13 -1.73 25.17
N ALA A 897 -56.53 -1.57 23.98
CA ALA A 897 -56.82 -2.36 22.80
C ALA A 897 -56.12 -3.73 22.77
N GLY A 898 -55.40 -4.12 23.84
CA GLY A 898 -54.68 -5.40 23.93
C GLY A 898 -53.39 -5.46 23.10
N SER A 899 -52.94 -4.34 22.54
CA SER A 899 -51.72 -4.22 21.73
C SER A 899 -50.65 -3.44 22.48
N VAL A 900 -50.19 -3.98 23.62
CA VAL A 900 -49.22 -3.32 24.50
C VAL A 900 -47.92 -3.01 23.75
N CYS A 901 -47.43 -1.77 23.88
CA CYS A 901 -46.20 -1.34 23.23
C CYS A 901 -44.95 -1.90 23.94
N VAL A 902 -43.91 -2.21 23.16
CA VAL A 902 -42.58 -2.54 23.71
C VAL A 902 -41.94 -1.31 24.33
N ALA A 903 -41.96 -0.16 23.64
CA ALA A 903 -41.38 1.08 24.14
C ALA A 903 -42.24 2.31 23.82
N SER A 904 -42.25 3.27 24.74
CA SER A 904 -43.03 4.51 24.65
C SER A 904 -42.18 5.76 24.91
N PHE A 905 -42.24 6.75 24.01
CA PHE A 905 -41.52 8.03 24.13
C PHE A 905 -42.15 9.15 23.29
N ASP A 906 -41.74 10.40 23.52
CA ASP A 906 -42.23 11.56 22.76
C ASP A 906 -41.27 11.94 21.63
N TRP A 907 -41.74 11.95 20.38
CA TRP A 907 -40.93 12.36 19.22
C TRP A 907 -40.39 13.79 19.34
N GLN A 908 -41.16 14.70 19.95
CA GLN A 908 -40.79 16.12 20.12
C GLN A 908 -39.52 16.31 20.96
N CYS A 909 -39.30 15.46 21.96
CA CYS A 909 -38.14 15.54 22.85
C CYS A 909 -37.08 14.48 22.52
N SER A 910 -37.32 13.60 21.54
CA SER A 910 -36.48 12.44 21.23
C SER A 910 -36.30 11.51 22.45
N GLY A 911 -37.36 11.35 23.24
CA GLY A 911 -37.43 10.71 24.55
C GLY A 911 -38.68 11.21 25.30
N ILE A 912 -39.00 10.70 26.48
CA ILE A 912 -40.13 11.24 27.28
C ILE A 912 -39.80 12.67 27.71
N CYS A 913 -40.60 13.65 27.28
CA CYS A 913 -40.42 15.03 27.72
C CYS A 913 -40.57 15.11 29.25
N LYS A 914 -39.66 15.78 29.95
CA LYS A 914 -39.64 15.83 31.44
C LYS A 914 -39.69 14.43 32.06
N SER A 915 -38.76 13.57 31.62
CA SER A 915 -38.75 12.13 31.97
C SER A 915 -38.69 11.85 33.46
N VAL A 916 -38.00 12.67 34.25
CA VAL A 916 -37.92 12.49 35.72
C VAL A 916 -39.31 12.50 36.37
N GLU A 917 -40.20 13.39 35.95
CA GLU A 917 -41.55 13.48 36.51
C GLU A 917 -42.55 12.59 35.75
N ARG A 918 -42.43 12.50 34.43
CA ARG A 918 -43.44 11.84 33.58
C ARG A 918 -43.27 10.34 33.43
N MET A 919 -42.08 9.76 33.64
CA MET A 919 -41.87 8.31 33.48
C MET A 919 -42.83 7.49 34.35
N LYS A 920 -43.07 7.90 35.61
CA LYS A 920 -44.03 7.25 36.50
C LYS A 920 -45.44 7.27 35.95
N LYS A 921 -45.90 8.42 35.46
CA LYS A 921 -47.23 8.58 34.86
C LYS A 921 -47.38 7.70 33.61
N VAL A 922 -46.34 7.67 32.75
CA VAL A 922 -46.32 6.82 31.56
C VAL A 922 -46.36 5.35 31.95
N HIS A 923 -45.56 4.94 32.95
CA HIS A 923 -45.53 3.57 33.44
C HIS A 923 -46.85 3.14 34.08
N SER A 924 -47.51 3.99 34.86
CA SER A 924 -48.84 3.66 35.42
C SER A 924 -49.93 3.53 34.35
N ALA A 925 -49.84 4.26 33.24
CA ALA A 925 -50.83 4.24 32.17
C ALA A 925 -50.56 3.16 31.10
N CYS A 926 -49.29 2.86 30.82
CA CYS A 926 -48.85 2.04 29.68
C CYS A 926 -47.97 0.85 30.07
N GLY A 927 -47.67 0.70 31.36
CA GLY A 927 -46.86 -0.40 31.89
C GLY A 927 -47.58 -1.74 31.77
N GLU A 928 -46.81 -2.77 31.45
CA GLU A 928 -47.22 -4.15 31.71
C GLU A 928 -47.25 -4.42 33.24
N GLY A 929 -48.09 -5.35 33.69
CA GLY A 929 -48.12 -5.71 35.11
C GLY A 929 -46.82 -6.39 35.56
N ASP A 930 -46.44 -6.24 36.84
CA ASP A 930 -45.18 -6.76 37.41
C ASP A 930 -44.97 -8.27 37.21
N ALA A 931 -46.05 -9.04 37.02
CA ALA A 931 -46.02 -10.47 36.75
C ALA A 931 -45.62 -10.83 35.31
N ALA A 932 -45.63 -9.88 34.36
CA ALA A 932 -45.45 -10.12 32.93
C ALA A 932 -44.11 -10.82 32.65
N ILE A 933 -42.99 -10.27 33.11
CA ILE A 933 -41.65 -10.86 32.92
C ILE A 933 -41.50 -12.25 33.57
N TRP A 934 -42.22 -12.51 34.66
CA TRP A 934 -42.14 -13.78 35.40
C TRP A 934 -42.98 -14.89 34.76
N SER A 935 -44.07 -14.53 34.09
CA SER A 935 -44.98 -15.46 33.40
C SER A 935 -44.40 -16.05 32.10
N LEU A 936 -43.33 -15.45 31.55
CA LEU A 936 -42.70 -15.88 30.31
C LEU A 936 -41.99 -17.23 30.43
N HIS A 937 -42.32 -18.15 29.52
CA HIS A 937 -41.64 -19.43 29.37
C HIS A 937 -40.72 -19.36 28.13
N LEU A 938 -39.44 -19.07 28.37
CA LEU A 938 -38.41 -19.16 27.34
C LEU A 938 -38.04 -20.66 27.20
N SER A 939 -38.75 -21.38 26.35
CA SER A 939 -38.42 -22.79 26.04
C SER A 939 -37.05 -22.84 25.38
N ASN A 940 -36.10 -23.55 26.00
CA ASN A 940 -34.70 -23.65 25.59
C ASN A 940 -34.50 -23.98 24.12
#